data_AF-U2RBY6-F1
#
_entry.id   AF-U2RBY6-F1
#
_cell.length_a   1.000
_cell.length_b   1.000
_cell.length_c   1.000
_cell.angle_alpha   90.00
_cell.angle_beta   90.00
_cell.angle_gamma   90.00
#
_symmetry.space_group_name_H-M   'P 1'
#
loop_
_entity.id
_entity.type
_entity.pdbx_description
1 polymer ?
#
loop_
_entity_poly.entity_id
_entity_poly.type
_entity_poly.pdbx_seq_one_letter_code
_entity_poly.pdbx_strand_id
1 'polypeptide(L)'
;MKYITLEEVCENRTSNISQKDLKKNEGIYPIYGASGLIKKVDFYTQDKEYIGIVKDGAGVGRIMLLPSKSSVICTMQYIIPNGILDTKYLYYALISKNLSKYSSGATIPHIYFKDYKKEKIALISESEQKKVINILDRIIDIINKRKNQINLLEELVKSRFIEMFGDPIKNEKGWDKIFIEEIASLVSRGKTPKYVEKSKIGVINQACIYWEKIKFENIKYHEDKKDILILQDQDILINSTGTGTLGRVNIFIKNKEKDIIYTIDTHITLLRLKQWKSNSIYLKNYFRIPIIQKYLINKCVNGSTNQIELSKEKFNNFRVLLPPLSLQNEFAEFVEKTNKLKFLYNLKRYIFINLLKKLIKEILFFLTFLTFSANIRLDIELAEREEKMKYYRRSIEQVINEYKEQFSILLLTGPRQVGKSTLFKELFREEYKYFSLDDPILKEQLINDPRLFLKNNPEKLIIDEIQYAPSIFPYLKMKVDENREDGMYLMTGSQAFVLMKNVSETLAGRVGILELQGISLREQFNIEFNKPFIPNEEYISEREKNITEYTDLWQRIHRGYMPELVFNDKKKWEFFYSSYVQTYIERDVRDLINISDESKFLKFMISLASRSGELLNYGAVANEVGVSNETVKRWVSVLRTSRIIYLMEPYFNNHLKRVIKTPKIYFMDVGLLAYLTKWPTPETLANGAKAGNIFETFVVSEIIKSYLNAGIINPPVYFYRDKDKKEIDLIVEEAEKIYPIEIKMSASPDKEMAKNFSVLKGKIDKEIGTGIIICQYDNKVYLSEDILVLPIEYI
;
A
#
# COMPACT_ATOMS: atom_id res chain seq x y z
N MET A 1 -5.66 -13.57 35.75
CA MET A 1 -4.23 -13.30 35.57
C MET A 1 -3.64 -12.95 36.93
N LYS A 2 -2.59 -13.66 37.36
CA LYS A 2 -1.86 -13.29 38.58
C LYS A 2 -0.98 -12.08 38.24
N TYR A 3 -1.01 -11.07 39.10
CA TYR A 3 -0.09 -9.95 39.03
C TYR A 3 0.95 -10.13 40.13
N ILE A 4 2.18 -9.74 39.81
CA ILE A 4 3.29 -9.75 40.74
C ILE A 4 3.85 -8.32 40.83
N THR A 5 4.29 -7.91 42.01
CA THR A 5 4.86 -6.58 42.19
C THR A 5 6.32 -6.53 41.76
N LEU A 6 6.83 -5.35 41.44
CA LEU A 6 8.25 -5.18 41.10
C LEU A 6 9.18 -5.67 42.21
N GLU A 7 8.87 -5.40 43.48
CA GLU A 7 9.67 -5.88 44.61
C GLU A 7 9.78 -7.41 44.70
N GLU A 8 8.81 -8.14 44.18
CA GLU A 8 8.80 -9.60 44.17
C GLU A 8 9.57 -10.21 42.98
N VAL A 9 9.85 -9.45 41.92
CA VAL A 9 10.51 -9.94 40.69
C VAL A 9 11.89 -9.34 40.43
N CYS A 10 12.31 -8.33 41.20
CA CYS A 10 13.62 -7.70 41.00
C CYS A 10 14.20 -7.09 42.28
N GLU A 11 15.52 -6.93 42.29
CA GLU A 11 16.25 -6.17 43.30
C GLU A 11 16.73 -4.84 42.74
N ASN A 12 16.59 -3.75 43.50
CA ASN A 12 17.15 -2.45 43.15
C ASN A 12 18.59 -2.27 43.66
N ARG A 13 19.40 -1.57 42.88
CA ARG A 13 20.74 -1.11 43.25
C ARG A 13 20.98 0.31 42.71
N THR A 14 21.92 1.02 43.34
CA THR A 14 22.36 2.37 42.95
C THR A 14 23.87 2.39 42.70
N SER A 15 24.34 3.41 42.00
CA SER A 15 25.77 3.64 41.78
C SER A 15 26.24 4.90 42.49
N ASN A 16 27.46 4.87 43.02
CA ASN A 16 28.14 6.03 43.62
C ASN A 16 29.17 6.66 42.67
N ILE A 17 29.27 6.17 41.42
CA ILE A 17 30.29 6.62 40.46
C ILE A 17 29.91 7.99 39.91
N SER A 18 30.76 9.00 40.11
CA SER A 18 30.57 10.34 39.55
C SER A 18 31.18 10.43 38.15
N GLN A 19 30.54 11.21 37.27
CA GLN A 19 31.09 11.45 35.93
C GLN A 19 32.47 12.16 35.96
N LYS A 20 32.77 12.90 37.04
CA LYS A 20 34.07 13.56 37.21
C LYS A 20 35.22 12.56 37.38
N ASP A 21 34.94 11.40 37.98
CA ASP A 21 35.93 10.37 38.30
C ASP A 21 36.36 9.59 37.03
N LEU A 22 35.60 9.73 35.94
CA LEU A 22 35.80 8.99 34.69
C LEU A 22 36.74 9.68 33.68
N LYS A 23 37.23 10.89 33.98
CA LYS A 23 37.97 11.71 33.01
C LYS A 23 39.21 11.03 32.43
N LYS A 24 39.97 10.30 33.24
CA LYS A 24 41.24 9.64 32.85
C LYS A 24 41.13 8.13 32.66
N ASN A 25 39.95 7.54 32.88
CA ASN A 25 39.77 6.09 32.79
C ASN A 25 39.39 5.67 31.36
N GLU A 26 40.11 4.72 30.77
CA GLU A 26 39.83 4.17 29.43
C GLU A 26 39.82 2.65 29.48
N GLY A 27 38.93 2.03 28.70
CA GLY A 27 38.85 0.57 28.61
C GLY A 27 37.81 0.11 27.61
N ILE A 28 37.28 -1.11 27.78
CA ILE A 28 36.37 -1.75 26.82
C ILE A 28 34.91 -1.80 27.29
N TYR A 29 34.65 -1.64 28.59
CA TYR A 29 33.33 -1.84 29.19
C TYR A 29 32.51 -0.56 29.17
N PRO A 30 31.26 -0.58 28.67
CA PRO A 30 30.46 0.62 28.58
C PRO A 30 29.96 1.09 29.97
N ILE A 31 29.99 2.42 30.20
CA ILE A 31 29.37 3.06 31.35
C ILE A 31 28.29 4.05 30.91
N TYR A 32 27.11 3.97 31.54
CA TYR A 32 25.89 4.69 31.15
C TYR A 32 25.47 5.74 32.19
N GLY A 33 24.82 6.81 31.73
CA GLY A 33 24.14 7.81 32.56
C GLY A 33 22.79 8.21 31.97
N ALA A 34 22.19 9.28 32.50
CA ALA A 34 20.86 9.75 32.09
C ALA A 34 20.69 9.99 30.56
N SER A 35 21.78 10.36 29.87
CA SER A 35 21.83 10.58 28.43
C SER A 35 22.16 9.34 27.60
N GLY A 36 22.41 8.18 28.23
CA GLY A 36 22.83 6.94 27.58
C GLY A 36 24.31 6.64 27.80
N LEU A 37 24.96 6.03 26.81
CA LEU A 37 26.38 5.67 26.87
C LEU A 37 27.25 6.92 27.05
N ILE A 38 28.08 6.93 28.09
CA ILE A 38 29.00 8.04 28.38
C ILE A 38 30.36 7.78 27.71
N LYS A 39 30.97 6.65 28.04
CA LYS A 39 32.27 6.21 27.49
C LYS A 39 32.47 4.71 27.77
N LYS A 40 33.66 4.21 27.41
CA LYS A 40 34.15 2.92 27.87
C LYS A 40 35.21 3.09 28.98
N VAL A 41 35.20 2.16 29.94
CA VAL A 41 36.03 2.11 31.14
C VAL A 41 36.64 0.72 31.29
N ASP A 42 37.64 0.58 32.16
CA ASP A 42 38.36 -0.69 32.42
C ASP A 42 37.64 -1.63 33.42
N PHE A 43 36.56 -1.18 34.04
CA PHE A 43 35.77 -1.95 35.01
C PHE A 43 34.29 -2.07 34.61
N TYR A 44 33.57 -3.03 35.20
CA TYR A 44 32.12 -3.11 35.11
C TYR A 44 31.50 -3.49 36.46
N THR A 45 30.22 -3.16 36.67
CA THR A 45 29.50 -3.49 37.91
C THR A 45 28.49 -4.62 37.76
N GLN A 46 28.13 -5.00 36.53
CA GLN A 46 27.12 -6.04 36.27
C GLN A 46 27.58 -7.03 35.21
N ASP A 47 27.51 -8.33 35.51
CA ASP A 47 27.89 -9.43 34.61
C ASP A 47 26.79 -9.86 33.65
N LYS A 48 25.53 -9.56 33.95
CA LYS A 48 24.35 -9.94 33.15
C LYS A 48 23.64 -8.69 32.63
N GLU A 49 22.73 -8.86 31.67
CA GLU A 49 21.84 -7.78 31.25
C GLU A 49 20.93 -7.35 32.41
N TYR A 50 20.68 -6.05 32.51
CA TYR A 50 19.93 -5.45 33.61
C TYR A 50 19.18 -4.20 33.14
N ILE A 51 18.26 -3.70 33.96
CA ILE A 51 17.38 -2.60 33.57
C ILE A 51 17.81 -1.34 34.33
N GLY A 52 18.37 -0.37 33.59
CA GLY A 52 18.72 0.95 34.12
C GLY A 52 17.53 1.91 34.12
N ILE A 53 17.42 2.73 35.17
CA ILE A 53 16.36 3.73 35.35
C ILE A 53 17.02 5.06 35.70
N VAL A 54 16.69 6.12 34.95
CA VAL A 54 17.19 7.47 35.22
C VAL A 54 16.60 7.94 36.55
N LYS A 55 17.49 8.18 37.52
CA LYS A 55 17.14 8.53 38.89
C LYS A 55 17.02 10.04 39.06
N ASP A 56 17.95 10.80 38.49
CA ASP A 56 18.09 12.24 38.73
C ASP A 56 18.21 13.03 37.41
N GLY A 57 17.52 14.18 37.31
CA GLY A 57 17.68 15.15 36.21
C GLY A 57 16.71 15.01 35.04
N ALA A 58 17.05 15.60 33.89
CA ALA A 58 16.16 15.64 32.73
C ALA A 58 15.94 14.22 32.15
N GLY A 59 14.72 13.70 32.30
CA GLY A 59 14.35 12.35 31.84
C GLY A 59 14.21 11.30 32.95
N VAL A 60 14.05 11.72 34.21
CA VAL A 60 13.69 10.86 35.35
C VAL A 60 12.57 9.87 35.00
N GLY A 61 12.77 8.61 35.41
CA GLY A 61 11.85 7.50 35.11
C GLY A 61 12.06 6.87 33.73
N ARG A 62 12.96 7.40 32.89
CA ARG A 62 13.35 6.75 31.62
C ARG A 62 14.06 5.43 31.91
N ILE A 63 13.69 4.40 31.14
CA ILE A 63 14.14 3.02 31.31
C ILE A 63 15.04 2.61 30.15
N MET A 64 16.12 1.90 30.44
CA MET A 64 17.10 1.39 29.47
C MET A 64 17.40 -0.08 29.76
N LEU A 65 17.41 -0.91 28.72
CA LEU A 65 18.00 -2.25 28.81
C LEU A 65 19.51 -2.08 28.62
N LEU A 66 20.28 -2.49 29.61
CA LEU A 66 21.73 -2.34 29.63
C LEU A 66 22.40 -3.70 29.44
N PRO A 67 23.46 -3.76 28.61
CA PRO A 67 24.12 -5.01 28.29
C PRO A 67 24.86 -5.59 29.50
N SER A 68 25.16 -6.89 29.45
CA SER A 68 26.14 -7.50 30.36
C SER A 68 27.50 -6.80 30.30
N LYS A 69 28.26 -6.89 31.39
CA LYS A 69 29.59 -6.28 31.54
C LYS A 69 29.56 -4.76 31.35
N SER A 70 28.60 -4.10 32.01
CA SER A 70 28.48 -2.64 32.00
C SER A 70 28.28 -2.02 33.38
N SER A 71 28.38 -0.69 33.43
CA SER A 71 28.20 0.12 34.63
C SER A 71 27.23 1.27 34.43
N VAL A 72 26.70 1.83 35.52
CA VAL A 72 25.98 3.11 35.50
C VAL A 72 26.61 4.12 36.44
N ILE A 73 26.44 5.41 36.18
CA ILE A 73 26.83 6.50 37.09
C ILE A 73 25.72 6.85 38.09
N CYS A 74 26.02 7.71 39.06
CA CYS A 74 25.13 8.10 40.16
C CYS A 74 23.80 8.74 39.74
N THR A 75 23.68 9.26 38.51
CA THR A 75 22.41 9.80 37.96
C THR A 75 21.40 8.71 37.61
N MET A 76 21.79 7.43 37.72
CA MET A 76 20.96 6.28 37.44
C MET A 76 20.88 5.36 38.65
N GLN A 77 19.75 4.67 38.73
CA GLN A 77 19.59 3.43 39.51
C GLN A 77 19.34 2.28 38.53
N TYR A 78 19.36 1.05 39.02
CA TYR A 78 19.04 -0.09 38.19
C TYR A 78 18.37 -1.21 38.98
N ILE A 79 17.66 -2.07 38.27
CA ILE A 79 17.01 -3.26 38.81
C ILE A 79 17.55 -4.53 38.16
N ILE A 80 17.66 -5.59 38.94
CA ILE A 80 18.14 -6.91 38.53
C ILE A 80 16.99 -7.90 38.72
N PRO A 81 16.45 -8.52 37.65
CA PRO A 81 15.41 -9.54 37.79
C PRO A 81 15.90 -10.78 38.53
N ASN A 82 15.05 -11.37 39.36
CA ASN A 82 15.39 -12.55 40.17
C ASN A 82 15.18 -13.90 39.45
N GLY A 83 14.80 -13.88 38.17
CA GLY A 83 14.58 -15.08 37.35
C GLY A 83 13.13 -15.52 37.20
N ILE A 84 12.18 -14.93 37.96
CA ILE A 84 10.73 -15.20 37.77
C ILE A 84 10.25 -14.68 36.40
N LEU A 85 10.74 -13.50 36.02
CA LEU A 85 10.48 -12.87 34.73
C LEU A 85 11.81 -12.72 33.98
N ASP A 86 11.77 -13.00 32.68
CA ASP A 86 12.85 -12.71 31.76
C ASP A 86 13.15 -11.20 31.76
N THR A 87 14.43 -10.83 31.77
CA THR A 87 14.88 -9.44 31.82
C THR A 87 14.30 -8.58 30.70
N LYS A 88 14.23 -9.11 29.47
CA LYS A 88 13.65 -8.38 28.33
C LYS A 88 12.14 -8.26 28.47
N TYR A 89 11.46 -9.30 28.93
CA TYR A 89 10.03 -9.22 29.19
C TYR A 89 9.72 -8.16 30.25
N LEU A 90 10.45 -8.16 31.37
CA LEU A 90 10.28 -7.16 32.42
C LEU A 90 10.58 -5.74 31.89
N TYR A 91 11.61 -5.58 31.06
CA TYR A 91 11.92 -4.32 30.40
C TYR A 91 10.76 -3.80 29.54
N TYR A 92 10.15 -4.64 28.70
CA TYR A 92 9.00 -4.24 27.89
C TYR A 92 7.78 -3.91 28.73
N ALA A 93 7.52 -4.72 29.77
CA ALA A 93 6.44 -4.48 30.71
C ALA A 93 6.62 -3.12 31.40
N LEU A 94 7.84 -2.75 31.76
CA LEU A 94 8.16 -1.49 32.42
C LEU A 94 8.12 -0.28 31.49
N ILE A 95 8.53 -0.39 30.23
CA ILE A 95 8.43 0.72 29.27
C ILE A 95 6.98 1.16 29.05
N SER A 96 6.03 0.24 29.18
CA SER A 96 4.61 0.58 29.15
C SER A 96 4.15 1.43 30.34
N LYS A 97 4.90 1.39 31.45
CA LYS A 97 4.57 2.09 32.68
C LYS A 97 5.16 3.49 32.62
N ASN A 98 4.32 4.46 32.96
CA ASN A 98 4.78 5.83 33.14
C ASN A 98 5.45 5.98 34.51
N LEU A 99 6.71 5.59 34.66
CA LEU A 99 7.43 5.73 35.95
C LEU A 99 7.66 7.19 36.34
N SER A 100 7.68 8.13 35.39
CA SER A 100 7.87 9.54 35.72
C SER A 100 6.72 10.12 36.56
N LYS A 101 5.56 9.45 36.65
CA LYS A 101 4.48 9.83 37.57
C LYS A 101 4.87 9.73 39.04
N TYR A 102 5.94 9.00 39.35
CA TYR A 102 6.48 8.85 40.71
C TYR A 102 7.62 9.83 41.01
N SER A 103 7.94 10.76 40.09
CA SER A 103 9.03 11.72 40.32
C SER A 103 8.63 12.82 41.30
N SER A 104 9.56 13.25 42.15
CA SER A 104 9.42 14.39 43.06
C SER A 104 10.50 15.45 42.82
N GLY A 105 10.28 16.68 43.29
CA GLY A 105 11.23 17.81 43.19
C GLY A 105 10.93 18.79 42.05
N ALA A 106 10.79 20.08 42.38
CA ALA A 106 10.37 21.13 41.43
C ALA A 106 11.48 21.60 40.47
N THR A 107 12.73 21.69 40.95
CA THR A 107 13.87 22.21 40.16
C THR A 107 14.70 21.09 39.52
N ILE A 108 14.95 20.01 40.27
CA ILE A 108 15.63 18.80 39.78
C ILE A 108 14.74 17.61 40.13
N PRO A 109 14.04 17.03 39.14
CA PRO A 109 13.21 15.86 39.39
C PRO A 109 14.08 14.66 39.77
N HIS A 110 13.56 13.82 40.66
CA HIS A 110 14.19 12.59 41.12
C HIS A 110 13.15 11.48 41.40
N ILE A 111 13.54 10.21 41.34
CA ILE A 111 12.67 9.04 41.61
C ILE A 111 13.39 7.94 42.40
N TYR A 112 12.75 7.36 43.41
CA TYR A 112 13.32 6.26 44.19
C TYR A 112 12.55 4.95 44.01
N PHE A 113 13.22 3.80 44.14
CA PHE A 113 12.58 2.48 44.01
C PHE A 113 11.40 2.30 44.96
N LYS A 114 11.49 2.83 46.19
CA LYS A 114 10.41 2.79 47.17
C LYS A 114 9.07 3.33 46.63
N ASP A 115 9.11 4.23 45.65
CA ASP A 115 7.94 4.93 45.11
C ASP A 115 7.21 4.09 44.05
N TYR A 116 7.93 3.23 43.32
CA TYR A 116 7.35 2.42 42.23
C TYR A 116 7.47 0.90 42.43
N LYS A 117 8.07 0.42 43.53
CA LYS A 117 8.26 -1.01 43.81
C LYS A 117 6.97 -1.85 43.86
N LYS A 118 5.81 -1.21 44.09
CA LYS A 118 4.49 -1.84 44.10
C LYS A 118 3.79 -1.85 42.72
N GLU A 119 4.43 -1.32 41.69
CA GLU A 119 3.86 -1.34 40.33
C GLU A 119 3.64 -2.79 39.89
N LYS A 120 2.42 -3.09 39.43
CA LYS A 120 1.99 -4.45 39.11
C LYS A 120 2.45 -4.83 37.71
N ILE A 121 3.13 -5.97 37.62
CA ILE A 121 3.59 -6.61 36.40
C ILE A 121 2.78 -7.89 36.18
N ALA A 122 2.43 -8.13 34.92
CA ALA A 122 1.67 -9.31 34.53
C ALA A 122 2.57 -10.56 34.60
N LEU A 123 2.21 -11.54 35.42
CA LEU A 123 2.91 -12.81 35.53
C LEU A 123 2.36 -13.78 34.47
N ILE A 124 3.20 -14.11 33.48
CA ILE A 124 2.88 -15.05 32.38
C ILE A 124 3.89 -16.18 32.34
N SER A 125 3.51 -17.29 31.70
CA SER A 125 4.38 -18.46 31.58
C SER A 125 5.65 -18.14 30.78
N GLU A 126 6.75 -18.84 31.05
CA GLU A 126 8.01 -18.66 30.34
C GLU A 126 7.85 -18.77 28.81
N SER A 127 6.99 -19.68 28.33
CA SER A 127 6.69 -19.85 26.91
C SER A 127 6.04 -18.60 26.29
N GLU A 128 5.14 -17.95 27.03
CA GLU A 128 4.47 -16.73 26.59
C GLU A 128 5.41 -15.53 26.66
N GLN A 129 6.28 -15.45 27.67
CA GLN A 129 7.34 -14.44 27.75
C GLN A 129 8.21 -14.49 26.49
N LYS A 130 8.67 -15.69 26.09
CA LYS A 130 9.47 -15.89 24.87
C LYS A 130 8.73 -15.46 23.59
N LYS A 131 7.43 -15.75 23.48
CA LYS A 131 6.61 -15.31 22.34
C LYS A 131 6.52 -13.79 22.26
N VAL A 132 6.23 -13.12 23.39
CA VAL A 132 6.16 -11.66 23.47
C VAL A 132 7.51 -11.02 23.12
N ILE A 133 8.60 -11.52 23.70
CA ILE A 133 9.95 -11.05 23.41
C ILE A 133 10.26 -11.15 21.92
N ASN A 134 10.02 -12.31 21.28
CA ASN A 134 10.31 -12.53 19.86
C ASN A 134 9.57 -11.52 18.95
N ILE A 135 8.28 -11.25 19.23
CA ILE A 135 7.50 -10.28 18.46
C ILE A 135 8.09 -8.87 18.61
N LEU A 136 8.40 -8.45 19.83
CA LEU A 136 8.88 -7.10 20.12
C LEU A 136 10.33 -6.90 19.62
N ASP A 137 11.20 -7.90 19.77
CA ASP A 137 12.58 -7.89 19.26
C ASP A 137 12.59 -7.72 17.73
N ARG A 138 11.73 -8.42 16.98
CA ARG A 138 11.63 -8.26 15.52
C ARG A 138 11.32 -6.82 15.09
N ILE A 139 10.45 -6.14 15.83
CA ILE A 139 10.08 -4.74 15.51
C ILE A 139 11.23 -3.80 15.84
N ILE A 140 11.90 -4.02 16.96
CA ILE A 140 13.09 -3.25 17.36
C ILE A 140 14.22 -3.44 16.36
N ASP A 141 14.44 -4.65 15.87
CA ASP A 141 15.41 -4.94 14.81
C ASP A 141 15.11 -4.17 13.53
N ILE A 142 13.84 -4.08 13.13
CA ILE A 142 13.43 -3.27 11.98
C ILE A 142 13.73 -1.78 12.24
N ILE A 143 13.39 -1.26 13.42
CA ILE A 143 13.66 0.14 13.80
C ILE A 143 15.17 0.44 13.73
N ASN A 144 15.99 -0.47 14.26
CA ASN A 144 17.44 -0.35 14.26
C ASN A 144 18.02 -0.44 12.84
N LYS A 145 17.54 -1.36 12.01
CA LYS A 145 17.92 -1.45 10.59
C LYS A 145 17.60 -0.15 9.84
N ARG A 146 16.43 0.46 10.06
CA ARG A 146 16.08 1.76 9.45
C ARG A 146 16.97 2.90 9.96
N LYS A 147 17.30 2.92 11.25
CA LYS A 147 18.25 3.89 11.81
C LYS A 147 19.63 3.76 11.16
N ASN A 148 20.13 2.54 10.99
CA ASN A 148 21.40 2.29 10.33
C ASN A 148 21.39 2.71 8.85
N GLN A 149 20.31 2.41 8.12
CA GLN A 149 20.14 2.88 6.73
C GLN A 149 20.19 4.41 6.63
N ILE A 150 19.53 5.13 7.55
CA ILE A 150 19.57 6.59 7.61
C ILE A 150 21.01 7.10 7.81
N ASN A 151 21.76 6.49 8.72
CA ASN A 151 23.16 6.87 8.97
C ASN A 151 24.05 6.58 7.76
N LEU A 152 23.86 5.43 7.09
CA LEU A 152 24.59 5.09 5.87
C LEU A 152 24.33 6.08 4.74
N LEU A 153 23.09 6.58 4.59
CA LEU A 153 22.79 7.64 3.61
C LEU A 153 23.50 8.96 3.93
N GLU A 154 23.68 9.30 5.21
CA GLU A 154 24.45 10.49 5.60
C GLU A 154 25.94 10.34 5.29
N GLU A 155 26.52 9.17 5.58
CA GLU A 155 27.90 8.86 5.23
C GLU A 155 28.10 8.81 3.71
N LEU A 156 27.12 8.31 2.96
CA LEU A 156 27.16 8.27 1.50
C LEU A 156 27.23 9.68 0.90
N VAL A 157 26.50 10.66 1.43
CA VAL A 157 26.61 12.07 0.99
C VAL A 157 28.02 12.62 1.22
N LYS A 158 28.62 12.32 2.39
CA LYS A 158 30.00 12.74 2.68
C LYS A 158 31.01 12.08 1.75
N SER A 159 30.86 10.77 1.52
CA SER A 159 31.71 10.00 0.62
C SER A 159 31.61 10.52 -0.82
N ARG A 160 30.39 10.76 -1.33
CA ARG A 160 30.16 11.33 -2.66
C ARG A 160 30.76 12.73 -2.82
N PHE A 161 30.72 13.55 -1.76
CA PHE A 161 31.37 14.86 -1.78
C PHE A 161 32.89 14.72 -1.98
N ILE A 162 33.55 13.88 -1.18
CA ILE A 162 35.00 13.66 -1.27
C ILE A 162 35.38 13.02 -2.61
N GLU A 163 34.57 12.09 -3.13
CA GLU A 163 34.76 11.47 -4.45
C GLU A 163 34.75 12.52 -5.57
N MET A 164 33.72 13.37 -5.58
CA MET A 164 33.52 14.35 -6.66
C MET A 164 34.50 15.52 -6.59
N PHE A 165 34.81 16.01 -5.38
CA PHE A 165 35.54 17.27 -5.21
C PHE A 165 36.94 17.12 -4.60
N GLY A 166 37.29 15.93 -4.08
CA GLY A 166 38.56 15.68 -3.39
C GLY A 166 38.59 16.21 -1.96
N ASP A 167 39.75 16.09 -1.30
CA ASP A 167 40.00 16.73 0.00
C ASP A 167 40.13 18.26 -0.19
N PRO A 168 39.23 19.07 0.41
CA PRO A 168 39.25 20.53 0.25
C PRO A 168 40.52 21.22 0.77
N ILE A 169 41.26 20.59 1.67
CA ILE A 169 42.51 21.16 2.21
C ILE A 169 43.65 20.97 1.23
N LYS A 170 43.79 19.75 0.70
CA LYS A 170 44.82 19.43 -0.27
C LYS A 170 44.55 20.03 -1.64
N ASN A 171 43.26 20.21 -1.98
CA ASN A 171 42.82 20.66 -3.29
C ASN A 171 43.43 19.84 -4.44
N GLU A 172 43.45 18.51 -4.30
CA GLU A 172 44.10 17.58 -5.24
C GLU A 172 43.55 17.70 -6.68
N LYS A 173 42.30 18.16 -6.80
CA LYS A 173 41.63 18.39 -8.09
C LYS A 173 41.90 19.78 -8.70
N GLY A 174 42.63 20.65 -8.00
CA GLY A 174 43.06 21.94 -8.53
C GLY A 174 41.96 22.97 -8.72
N TRP A 175 40.88 22.94 -7.91
CA TRP A 175 39.78 23.90 -8.05
C TRP A 175 40.19 25.32 -7.69
N ASP A 176 39.56 26.30 -8.33
CA ASP A 176 39.80 27.71 -8.08
C ASP A 176 39.41 28.10 -6.65
N LYS A 177 40.22 28.96 -6.03
CA LYS A 177 39.96 29.55 -4.71
C LYS A 177 39.35 30.93 -4.89
N ILE A 178 38.04 31.04 -4.66
CA ILE A 178 37.29 32.28 -4.86
C ILE A 178 36.83 32.86 -3.52
N PHE A 179 36.74 34.19 -3.40
CA PHE A 179 36.18 34.82 -2.21
C PHE A 179 34.65 34.66 -2.14
N ILE A 180 34.11 34.63 -0.92
CA ILE A 180 32.65 34.53 -0.71
C ILE A 180 31.91 35.70 -1.36
N GLU A 181 32.44 36.92 -1.28
CA GLU A 181 31.83 38.10 -1.89
C GLU A 181 31.66 38.01 -3.41
N GLU A 182 32.52 37.27 -4.10
CA GLU A 182 32.45 37.11 -5.55
C GLU A 182 31.27 36.22 -5.96
N ILE A 183 30.95 35.20 -5.15
CA ILE A 183 29.85 34.26 -5.39
C ILE A 183 28.55 34.64 -4.68
N ALA A 184 28.59 35.54 -3.70
CA ALA A 184 27.41 36.03 -2.98
C ALA A 184 26.72 37.18 -3.73
N SER A 185 25.38 37.17 -3.72
CA SER A 185 24.58 38.36 -4.05
C SER A 185 24.27 39.19 -2.80
N LEU A 186 24.24 38.55 -1.63
CA LEU A 186 24.10 39.23 -0.34
C LEU A 186 24.77 38.42 0.77
N VAL A 187 25.60 39.10 1.56
CA VAL A 187 25.99 38.61 2.89
C VAL A 187 25.51 39.62 3.91
N SER A 188 24.71 39.18 4.88
CA SER A 188 24.13 40.08 5.87
C SER A 188 23.94 39.43 7.23
N ARG A 189 24.01 40.24 8.27
CA ARG A 189 23.57 39.86 9.62
C ARG A 189 22.09 40.19 9.77
N GLY A 190 21.40 39.40 10.58
CA GLY A 190 20.05 39.76 10.99
C GLY A 190 20.02 40.99 11.87
N LYS A 191 18.83 41.54 12.06
CA LYS A 191 18.59 42.71 12.94
C LYS A 191 18.08 42.22 14.29
N THR A 192 18.23 43.03 15.33
CA THR A 192 17.71 42.70 16.67
C THR A 192 16.18 42.68 16.62
N PRO A 193 15.55 41.52 16.85
CA PRO A 193 14.10 41.42 16.82
C PRO A 193 13.50 41.96 18.13
N LYS A 194 12.42 42.72 18.01
CA LYS A 194 11.46 42.94 19.10
C LYS A 194 10.45 41.80 19.12
N TYR A 195 10.58 40.90 20.09
CA TYR A 195 9.78 39.67 20.15
C TYR A 195 8.35 39.93 20.63
N VAL A 196 7.39 39.27 19.98
CA VAL A 196 5.97 39.22 20.35
C VAL A 196 5.51 37.76 20.38
N GLU A 197 4.38 37.47 21.02
CA GLU A 197 3.89 36.08 21.13
C GLU A 197 3.49 35.48 19.78
N LYS A 198 2.87 36.28 18.89
CA LYS A 198 2.44 35.87 17.55
C LYS A 198 2.51 37.05 16.58
N SER A 199 2.94 36.79 15.35
CA SER A 199 2.90 37.73 14.23
C SER A 199 3.07 36.95 12.90
N LYS A 200 2.87 37.61 11.76
CA LYS A 200 3.19 37.05 10.44
C LYS A 200 4.70 36.99 10.15
N ILE A 201 5.55 37.57 11.00
CA ILE A 201 7.00 37.61 10.84
C ILE A 201 7.66 36.61 11.81
N GLY A 202 8.11 35.48 11.28
CA GLY A 202 8.87 34.47 12.00
C GLY A 202 10.36 34.78 12.00
N VAL A 203 10.97 34.79 13.18
CA VAL A 203 12.41 34.99 13.38
C VAL A 203 13.10 33.65 13.55
N ILE A 204 13.98 33.33 12.62
CA ILE A 204 14.95 32.24 12.79
C ILE A 204 16.06 32.78 13.69
N ASN A 205 16.25 32.12 14.84
CA ASN A 205 17.29 32.41 15.81
C ASN A 205 18.29 31.25 15.90
N GLN A 206 19.37 31.43 16.67
CA GLN A 206 20.41 30.40 16.82
C GLN A 206 19.89 29.00 17.23
N ALA A 207 18.77 28.93 17.98
CA ALA A 207 18.18 27.68 18.45
C ALA A 207 17.34 26.97 17.36
N CYS A 208 17.12 27.61 16.21
CA CYS A 208 16.47 27.02 15.05
C CYS A 208 17.44 26.24 14.17
N ILE A 209 18.73 26.60 14.13
CA ILE A 209 19.71 26.03 13.20
C ILE A 209 20.42 24.82 13.81
N TYR A 210 20.16 23.64 13.25
CA TYR A 210 20.87 22.40 13.54
C TYR A 210 21.63 21.92 12.30
N TRP A 211 22.62 21.05 12.51
CA TRP A 211 23.39 20.45 11.42
C TRP A 211 22.49 19.69 10.45
N GLU A 212 21.46 19.03 10.96
CA GLU A 212 20.59 18.16 10.18
C GLU A 212 19.49 18.94 9.45
N LYS A 213 18.90 19.95 10.10
CA LYS A 213 17.77 20.74 9.57
C LYS A 213 17.62 22.09 10.28
N ILE A 214 16.78 22.96 9.71
CA ILE A 214 16.18 24.09 10.43
C ILE A 214 14.92 23.59 11.16
N LYS A 215 14.82 23.87 12.46
CA LYS A 215 13.67 23.53 13.31
C LYS A 215 12.71 24.71 13.41
N PHE A 216 11.68 24.71 12.57
CA PHE A 216 10.65 25.75 12.53
C PHE A 216 9.79 25.79 13.80
N GLU A 217 9.80 24.73 14.61
CA GLU A 217 9.14 24.69 15.92
C GLU A 217 9.76 25.65 16.95
N ASN A 218 11.00 26.09 16.75
CA ASN A 218 11.73 26.96 17.67
C ASN A 218 11.70 28.45 17.26
N ILE A 219 10.96 28.79 16.20
CA ILE A 219 10.86 30.18 15.75
C ILE A 219 10.17 31.02 16.82
N LYS A 220 10.60 32.28 16.91
CA LYS A 220 9.90 33.33 17.66
C LYS A 220 9.28 34.31 16.67
N TYR A 221 8.46 35.24 17.12
CA TYR A 221 7.81 36.21 16.23
C TYR A 221 8.31 37.62 16.49
N HIS A 222 8.47 38.42 15.43
CA HIS A 222 8.82 39.84 15.51
C HIS A 222 7.57 40.70 15.38
N GLU A 223 7.55 41.92 15.92
CA GLU A 223 6.47 42.88 15.62
C GLU A 223 6.34 43.16 14.12
N ASP A 224 5.12 43.40 13.63
CA ASP A 224 4.84 43.61 12.20
C ASP A 224 5.39 44.98 11.72
N LYS A 225 6.66 45.01 11.32
CA LYS A 225 7.38 46.19 10.78
C LYS A 225 7.90 45.97 9.37
N LYS A 226 7.96 47.05 8.58
CA LYS A 226 8.33 47.03 7.15
C LYS A 226 9.84 46.88 6.86
N ASP A 227 10.73 47.12 7.82
CA ASP A 227 12.19 47.14 7.59
C ASP A 227 12.92 45.87 8.10
N ILE A 228 12.55 44.72 7.54
CA ILE A 228 13.13 43.40 7.88
C ILE A 228 13.87 42.77 6.71
N LEU A 229 14.88 41.96 7.02
CA LEU A 229 15.60 41.15 6.02
C LEU A 229 14.79 39.89 5.70
N ILE A 230 14.11 39.89 4.55
CA ILE A 230 13.29 38.76 4.13
C ILE A 230 14.16 37.64 3.54
N LEU A 231 14.00 36.44 4.10
CA LEU A 231 14.64 35.22 3.60
C LEU A 231 14.00 34.74 2.30
N GLN A 232 14.84 34.18 1.43
CA GLN A 232 14.47 33.54 0.16
C GLN A 232 14.87 32.07 0.19
N ASP A 233 14.16 31.24 -0.56
CA ASP A 233 14.55 29.83 -0.72
C ASP A 233 15.99 29.72 -1.22
N GLN A 234 16.73 28.74 -0.71
CA GLN A 234 18.16 28.50 -0.98
C GLN A 234 19.13 29.45 -0.28
N ASP A 235 18.65 30.36 0.56
CA ASP A 235 19.50 31.13 1.47
C ASP A 235 20.27 30.20 2.42
N ILE A 236 21.58 30.39 2.52
CA ILE A 236 22.42 29.67 3.48
C ILE A 236 22.44 30.48 4.78
N LEU A 237 22.05 29.84 5.89
CA LEU A 237 22.04 30.44 7.22
C LEU A 237 23.15 29.83 8.08
N ILE A 238 23.96 30.69 8.71
CA ILE A 238 25.10 30.29 9.53
C ILE A 238 24.98 30.91 10.92
N ASN A 239 24.94 30.08 11.96
CA ASN A 239 25.03 30.56 13.34
C ASN A 239 26.36 31.27 13.55
N SER A 240 26.29 32.51 14.00
CA SER A 240 27.43 33.40 14.10
C SER A 240 27.93 33.61 15.52
N THR A 241 27.16 33.20 16.52
CA THR A 241 27.52 33.22 17.94
C THR A 241 26.97 31.98 18.66
N GLY A 242 27.48 31.70 19.87
CA GLY A 242 26.90 30.74 20.81
C GLY A 242 27.78 29.51 21.08
N THR A 243 27.90 29.15 22.36
CA THR A 243 28.74 28.05 22.82
C THR A 243 28.17 26.71 22.35
N GLY A 244 28.90 26.04 21.44
CA GLY A 244 28.48 24.76 20.84
C GLY A 244 27.47 24.88 19.69
N THR A 245 27.07 26.10 19.31
CA THR A 245 26.17 26.38 18.18
C THR A 245 26.84 27.17 17.06
N LEU A 246 27.97 27.83 17.34
CA LEU A 246 28.75 28.59 16.37
C LEU A 246 29.09 27.79 15.12
N GLY A 247 28.83 28.40 13.97
CA GLY A 247 29.14 27.89 12.64
C GLY A 247 28.23 26.76 12.15
N ARG A 248 27.18 26.38 12.89
CA ARG A 248 26.12 25.52 12.34
C ARG A 248 25.54 26.16 11.09
N VAL A 249 25.46 25.38 10.02
CA VAL A 249 25.03 25.85 8.71
C VAL A 249 23.89 24.99 8.15
N ASN A 250 22.88 25.64 7.58
CA ASN A 250 21.83 24.96 6.83
C ASN A 250 21.23 25.86 5.75
N ILE A 251 20.42 25.27 4.87
CA ILE A 251 19.71 26.00 3.81
C ILE A 251 18.28 26.27 4.27
N PHE A 252 17.84 27.50 4.10
CA PHE A 252 16.46 27.89 4.29
C PHE A 252 15.60 27.47 3.10
N ILE A 253 14.52 26.75 3.41
CA ILE A 253 13.43 26.42 2.50
C ILE A 253 12.15 26.81 3.22
N LYS A 254 11.38 27.72 2.64
CA LYS A 254 10.16 28.27 3.25
C LYS A 254 9.17 27.14 3.53
N ASN A 255 8.61 27.14 4.73
CA ASN A 255 7.47 26.28 5.04
C ASN A 255 6.22 26.87 4.34
N LYS A 256 5.73 26.20 3.28
CA LYS A 256 4.59 26.63 2.47
C LYS A 256 3.23 26.46 3.16
N GLU A 257 3.17 25.68 4.26
CA GLU A 257 1.92 25.43 5.00
C GLU A 257 1.51 26.61 5.90
N LYS A 258 2.41 27.57 6.13
CA LYS A 258 2.14 28.74 6.96
C LYS A 258 2.38 30.02 6.16
N ASP A 259 1.42 30.94 6.21
CA ASP A 259 1.56 32.29 5.66
C ASP A 259 2.45 33.16 6.56
N ILE A 260 3.71 32.76 6.71
CA ILE A 260 4.73 33.42 7.53
C ILE A 260 5.84 33.94 6.62
N ILE A 261 6.22 35.20 6.85
CA ILE A 261 7.42 35.83 6.31
C ILE A 261 8.56 35.54 7.28
N TYR A 262 9.71 35.10 6.79
CA TYR A 262 10.84 34.74 7.64
C TYR A 262 11.96 35.78 7.58
N THR A 263 12.50 36.11 8.74
CA THR A 263 13.71 36.94 8.94
C THR A 263 14.68 36.20 9.88
N ILE A 264 15.89 36.74 10.04
CA ILE A 264 16.93 36.22 10.93
C ILE A 264 17.27 37.20 12.06
N ASP A 265 17.69 36.65 13.20
CA ASP A 265 18.24 37.43 14.32
C ASP A 265 19.71 37.85 14.09
N THR A 266 20.23 38.71 14.98
CA THR A 266 21.62 39.20 14.94
C THR A 266 22.67 38.10 15.03
N HIS A 267 22.30 36.95 15.60
CA HIS A 267 23.19 35.82 15.84
C HIS A 267 23.35 34.92 14.61
N ILE A 268 22.71 35.27 13.49
CA ILE A 268 22.78 34.51 12.23
C ILE A 268 23.35 35.38 11.11
N THR A 269 24.22 34.77 10.30
CA THR A 269 24.67 35.30 9.02
C THR A 269 23.87 34.64 7.91
N LEU A 270 23.26 35.47 7.07
CA LEU A 270 22.69 35.08 5.79
C LEU A 270 23.78 35.15 4.72
N LEU A 271 23.91 34.10 3.92
CA LEU A 271 24.65 34.04 2.67
C LEU A 271 23.67 33.68 1.55
N ARG A 272 23.37 34.65 0.69
CA ARG A 272 22.60 34.47 -0.55
C ARG A 272 23.54 34.41 -1.72
N LEU A 273 23.46 33.35 -2.51
CA LEU A 273 24.35 33.12 -3.64
C LEU A 273 23.82 33.72 -4.94
N LYS A 274 24.74 34.10 -5.82
CA LYS A 274 24.48 34.21 -7.26
C LYS A 274 24.30 32.78 -7.78
N GLN A 275 23.06 32.36 -8.01
CA GLN A 275 22.71 30.97 -8.38
C GLN A 275 23.41 30.49 -9.67
N TRP A 276 23.81 31.42 -10.53
CA TRP A 276 24.59 31.14 -11.76
C TRP A 276 26.11 30.98 -11.53
N LYS A 277 26.61 31.22 -10.30
CA LYS A 277 28.02 31.03 -9.92
C LYS A 277 28.25 29.82 -9.02
N SER A 278 27.36 29.54 -8.07
CA SER A 278 27.52 28.43 -7.12
C SER A 278 26.18 27.91 -6.61
N ASN A 279 26.17 26.62 -6.26
CA ASN A 279 25.00 25.92 -5.73
C ASN A 279 25.00 25.92 -4.19
N SER A 280 23.85 26.27 -3.58
CA SER A 280 23.73 26.33 -2.12
C SER A 280 23.94 24.98 -1.42
N ILE A 281 23.51 23.87 -2.04
CA ILE A 281 23.66 22.51 -1.49
C ILE A 281 25.13 22.09 -1.45
N TYR A 282 25.91 22.44 -2.48
CA TYR A 282 27.35 22.22 -2.48
C TYR A 282 28.02 23.00 -1.34
N LEU A 283 27.83 24.32 -1.25
CA LEU A 283 28.51 25.14 -0.22
C LEU A 283 28.08 24.77 1.20
N LYS A 284 26.79 24.47 1.43
CA LYS A 284 26.33 23.95 2.73
C LYS A 284 27.13 22.71 3.14
N ASN A 285 27.32 21.75 2.23
CA ASN A 285 28.07 20.54 2.54
C ASN A 285 29.57 20.81 2.69
N TYR A 286 30.14 21.72 1.88
CA TYR A 286 31.53 22.17 2.02
C TYR A 286 31.82 22.71 3.42
N PHE A 287 30.99 23.62 3.93
CA PHE A 287 31.14 24.17 5.28
C PHE A 287 30.96 23.13 6.39
N ARG A 288 30.19 22.06 6.15
CA ARG A 288 29.96 21.00 7.15
C ARG A 288 31.13 20.02 7.29
N ILE A 289 32.11 20.08 6.39
CA ILE A 289 33.30 19.22 6.49
C ILE A 289 34.08 19.64 7.75
N PRO A 290 34.38 18.73 8.69
CA PRO A 290 34.94 19.09 10.00
C PRO A 290 36.21 19.95 9.93
N ILE A 291 37.10 19.67 8.97
CA ILE A 291 38.34 20.43 8.81
C ILE A 291 38.10 21.83 8.22
N ILE A 292 37.15 21.96 7.28
CA ILE A 292 36.72 23.26 6.76
C ILE A 292 36.02 24.06 7.85
N GLN A 293 35.18 23.42 8.66
CA GLN A 293 34.50 24.06 9.77
C GLN A 293 35.50 24.63 10.79
N LYS A 294 36.53 23.85 11.13
CA LYS A 294 37.64 24.31 12.00
C LYS A 294 38.40 25.47 11.35
N TYR A 295 38.67 25.39 10.04
CA TYR A 295 39.36 26.44 9.30
C TYR A 295 38.55 27.75 9.23
N LEU A 296 37.24 27.66 8.97
CA LEU A 296 36.29 28.77 8.99
C LEU A 296 36.29 29.45 10.35
N ILE A 297 36.14 28.66 11.43
CA ILE A 297 36.15 29.19 12.80
C ILE A 297 37.47 29.89 13.09
N ASN A 298 38.61 29.26 12.82
CA ASN A 298 39.93 29.83 13.10
C ASN A 298 40.20 31.14 12.34
N LYS A 299 39.70 31.27 11.10
CA LYS A 299 39.97 32.44 10.26
C LYS A 299 38.99 33.57 10.47
N CYS A 300 37.72 33.26 10.71
CA CYS A 300 36.65 34.24 10.67
C CYS A 300 36.15 34.66 12.06
N VAL A 301 36.47 33.92 13.13
CA VAL A 301 35.94 34.21 14.48
C VAL A 301 36.84 35.19 15.24
N ASN A 302 36.22 36.14 15.93
CA ASN A 302 36.84 37.08 16.87
C ASN A 302 36.38 36.76 18.30
N GLY A 303 37.21 37.07 19.32
CA GLY A 303 36.82 37.06 20.74
C GLY A 303 37.56 36.06 21.63
N SER A 304 37.35 36.15 22.95
CA SER A 304 37.87 35.24 23.98
C SER A 304 36.86 34.14 24.35
N THR A 305 37.24 33.17 25.18
CA THR A 305 36.62 31.83 25.37
C THR A 305 35.09 31.79 25.54
N ASN A 306 34.43 32.88 25.97
CA ASN A 306 32.98 32.97 26.18
C ASN A 306 32.25 34.04 25.33
N GLN A 307 32.93 34.76 24.44
CA GLN A 307 32.36 35.80 23.57
C GLN A 307 32.90 35.68 22.13
N ILE A 308 32.71 34.51 21.53
CA ILE A 308 33.18 34.21 20.17
C ILE A 308 32.11 34.53 19.12
N GLU A 309 32.47 35.30 18.09
CA GLU A 309 31.58 35.70 16.99
C GLU A 309 32.25 35.59 15.62
N LEU A 310 31.51 35.11 14.61
CA LEU A 310 31.93 35.02 13.21
C LEU A 310 31.95 36.41 12.53
N SER A 311 33.09 37.05 12.34
CA SER A 311 33.15 38.37 11.67
C SER A 311 32.61 38.30 10.23
N LYS A 312 31.65 39.18 9.91
CA LYS A 312 31.08 39.32 8.56
C LYS A 312 32.14 39.71 7.53
N GLU A 313 33.01 40.64 7.87
CA GLU A 313 34.09 41.10 6.99
C GLU A 313 35.06 39.96 6.68
N LYS A 314 35.52 39.25 7.71
CA LYS A 314 36.40 38.09 7.53
C LYS A 314 35.71 36.94 6.79
N PHE A 315 34.40 36.79 6.94
CA PHE A 315 33.61 35.79 6.21
C PHE A 315 33.48 36.15 4.72
N ASN A 316 33.27 37.43 4.37
CA ASN A 316 33.26 37.88 2.98
C ASN A 316 34.61 37.61 2.28
N ASN A 317 35.71 37.83 3.01
CA ASN A 317 37.08 37.58 2.54
C ASN A 317 37.52 36.12 2.72
N PHE A 318 36.63 35.22 3.13
CA PHE A 318 36.94 33.79 3.21
C PHE A 318 36.99 33.19 1.81
N ARG A 319 37.98 32.35 1.53
CA ARG A 319 38.14 31.67 0.24
C ARG A 319 37.56 30.26 0.29
N VAL A 320 36.74 29.92 -0.69
CA VAL A 320 36.18 28.57 -0.90
C VAL A 320 36.65 27.99 -2.23
N LEU A 321 36.70 26.66 -2.30
CA LEU A 321 36.94 25.99 -3.58
C LEU A 321 35.68 26.05 -4.44
N LEU A 322 35.84 26.42 -5.70
CA LEU A 322 34.76 26.54 -6.68
C LEU A 322 34.95 25.57 -7.86
N PRO A 323 34.53 24.31 -7.74
CA PRO A 323 34.40 23.39 -8.86
C PRO A 323 33.39 23.92 -9.91
N PRO A 324 33.38 23.37 -11.14
CA PRO A 324 32.37 23.70 -12.14
C PRO A 324 30.93 23.60 -11.61
N LEU A 325 30.09 24.58 -11.94
CA LEU A 325 28.70 24.63 -11.47
C LEU A 325 27.90 23.37 -11.86
N SER A 326 28.18 22.79 -13.02
CA SER A 326 27.57 21.53 -13.47
C SER A 326 27.81 20.38 -12.48
N LEU A 327 29.05 20.20 -12.00
CA LEU A 327 29.38 19.18 -11.00
C LEU A 327 28.76 19.49 -9.64
N GLN A 328 28.69 20.77 -9.25
CA GLN A 328 27.98 21.18 -8.04
C GLN A 328 26.48 20.82 -8.11
N ASN A 329 25.85 21.00 -9.28
CA ASN A 329 24.45 20.66 -9.51
C ASN A 329 24.22 19.14 -9.54
N GLU A 330 25.12 18.36 -10.15
CA GLU A 330 25.06 16.89 -10.10
C GLU A 330 25.10 16.38 -8.65
N PHE A 331 26.00 16.92 -7.84
CA PHE A 331 26.05 16.61 -6.41
C PHE A 331 24.76 17.03 -5.68
N ALA A 332 24.21 18.19 -6.02
CA ALA A 332 22.97 18.68 -5.42
C ALA A 332 21.77 17.75 -5.72
N GLU A 333 21.64 17.27 -6.95
CA GLU A 333 20.63 16.29 -7.36
C GLU A 333 20.79 14.96 -6.59
N PHE A 334 22.03 14.49 -6.43
CA PHE A 334 22.35 13.31 -5.64
C PHE A 334 21.90 13.46 -4.17
N VAL A 335 22.19 14.62 -3.56
CA VAL A 335 21.78 14.93 -2.19
C VAL A 335 20.26 15.00 -2.07
N GLU A 336 19.56 15.55 -3.06
CA GLU A 336 18.10 15.61 -3.06
C GLU A 336 17.47 14.20 -3.13
N LYS A 337 17.97 13.35 -4.05
CA LYS A 337 17.55 11.94 -4.15
C LYS A 337 17.78 11.19 -2.83
N THR A 338 18.95 11.40 -2.22
CA THR A 338 19.30 10.79 -0.93
C THR A 338 18.38 11.28 0.20
N ASN A 339 18.04 12.57 0.22
CA ASN A 339 17.11 13.13 1.20
C ASN A 339 15.69 12.56 1.05
N LYS A 340 15.21 12.31 -0.17
CA LYS A 340 13.91 11.64 -0.42
C LYS A 340 13.90 10.23 0.18
N LEU A 341 14.96 9.45 -0.01
CA LEU A 341 15.11 8.12 0.62
C LEU A 341 15.17 8.20 2.15
N LYS A 342 15.95 9.16 2.67
CA LYS A 342 16.07 9.41 4.11
C LYS A 342 14.73 9.78 4.74
N PHE A 343 13.90 10.58 4.06
CA PHE A 343 12.54 10.90 4.49
C PHE A 343 11.68 9.63 4.59
N LEU A 344 11.68 8.80 3.54
CA LEU A 344 10.95 7.54 3.51
C LEU A 344 11.36 6.61 4.67
N TYR A 345 12.66 6.48 4.95
CA TYR A 345 13.14 5.65 6.06
C TYR A 345 12.80 6.23 7.43
N ASN A 346 12.82 7.56 7.59
CA ASN A 346 12.36 8.19 8.82
C ASN A 346 10.86 7.97 9.05
N LEU A 347 10.04 8.07 8.01
CA LEU A 347 8.61 7.79 8.09
C LEU A 347 8.34 6.33 8.46
N LYS A 348 9.00 5.37 7.77
CA LYS A 348 8.91 3.94 8.11
C LYS A 348 9.34 3.68 9.55
N ARG A 349 10.47 4.26 9.99
CA ARG A 349 10.96 4.13 11.37
C ARG A 349 9.94 4.67 12.38
N TYR A 350 9.31 5.81 12.08
CA TYR A 350 8.26 6.40 12.93
C TYR A 350 7.03 5.50 13.05
N ILE A 351 6.56 4.92 11.94
CA ILE A 351 5.45 3.96 11.94
C ILE A 351 5.76 2.76 12.83
N PHE A 352 6.93 2.14 12.69
CA PHE A 352 7.31 0.99 13.52
C PHE A 352 7.48 1.34 15.00
N ILE A 353 7.99 2.54 15.32
CA ILE A 353 8.04 3.03 16.72
C ILE A 353 6.64 3.15 17.30
N ASN A 354 5.68 3.67 16.53
CA ASN A 354 4.29 3.78 16.99
C ASN A 354 3.62 2.41 17.11
N LEU A 355 3.88 1.49 16.17
CA LEU A 355 3.41 0.11 16.24
C LEU A 355 3.97 -0.61 17.47
N LEU A 356 5.25 -0.45 17.78
CA LEU A 356 5.88 -1.00 18.98
C LEU A 356 5.18 -0.50 20.24
N LYS A 357 4.94 0.82 20.34
CA LYS A 357 4.20 1.41 21.47
C LYS A 357 2.78 0.87 21.59
N LYS A 358 2.09 0.72 20.46
CA LYS A 358 0.72 0.20 20.38
C LYS A 358 0.69 -1.27 20.83
N LEU A 359 1.56 -2.11 20.29
CA LEU A 359 1.65 -3.54 20.64
C LEU A 359 2.07 -3.76 22.09
N ILE A 360 3.01 -2.98 22.63
CA ILE A 360 3.33 -3.06 24.06
C ILE A 360 2.07 -2.78 24.89
N LYS A 361 1.30 -1.74 24.54
CA LYS A 361 0.05 -1.40 25.23
C LYS A 361 -1.05 -2.47 25.02
N GLU A 362 -1.19 -3.01 23.82
CA GLU A 362 -2.21 -3.99 23.45
C GLU A 362 -1.89 -5.38 23.99
N ILE A 363 -0.66 -5.88 23.91
CA ILE A 363 -0.25 -7.15 24.53
C ILE A 363 -0.54 -7.11 26.04
N LEU A 364 -0.22 -5.99 26.69
CA LEU A 364 -0.53 -5.79 28.11
C LEU A 364 -2.04 -5.62 28.37
N PHE A 365 -2.83 -5.06 27.44
CA PHE A 365 -4.28 -4.94 27.56
C PHE A 365 -5.03 -6.25 27.27
N PHE A 366 -4.58 -7.04 26.30
CA PHE A 366 -5.12 -8.34 25.89
C PHE A 366 -4.93 -9.37 27.02
N LEU A 367 -3.81 -9.28 27.74
CA LEU A 367 -3.56 -10.03 28.97
C LEU A 367 -4.51 -9.64 30.13
N THR A 368 -4.95 -8.37 30.17
CA THR A 368 -6.01 -7.90 31.09
C THR A 368 -7.41 -8.37 30.66
N PHE A 369 -7.67 -8.45 29.35
CA PHE A 369 -8.96 -8.80 28.76
C PHE A 369 -9.29 -10.30 28.89
N LEU A 370 -8.27 -11.17 28.81
CA LEU A 370 -8.42 -12.62 29.02
C LEU A 370 -9.06 -12.97 30.38
N THR A 371 -8.92 -12.11 31.40
CA THR A 371 -9.55 -12.30 32.71
C THR A 371 -11.05 -12.03 32.75
N PHE A 372 -11.59 -11.26 31.81
CA PHE A 372 -13.03 -10.97 31.73
C PHE A 372 -13.77 -12.01 30.86
N SER A 373 -13.03 -12.72 30.01
CA SER A 373 -13.56 -13.56 28.93
C SER A 373 -14.01 -14.98 29.31
N ALA A 374 -13.88 -15.40 30.58
CA ALA A 374 -14.28 -16.77 30.96
C ALA A 374 -15.78 -17.04 30.74
N ASN A 375 -16.63 -16.00 30.86
CA ASN A 375 -18.07 -16.10 30.54
C ASN A 375 -18.40 -15.84 29.06
N ILE A 376 -17.49 -15.20 28.31
CA ILE A 376 -17.64 -15.02 26.86
C ILE A 376 -17.14 -16.27 26.14
N ARG A 377 -16.35 -17.15 26.77
CA ARG A 377 -15.78 -18.34 26.12
C ARG A 377 -16.84 -19.32 25.59
N LEU A 378 -18.01 -19.38 26.23
CA LEU A 378 -19.15 -20.16 25.71
C LEU A 378 -19.82 -19.49 24.50
N ASP A 379 -19.93 -18.16 24.52
CA ASP A 379 -20.46 -17.36 23.40
C ASP A 379 -19.44 -17.21 22.25
N ILE A 380 -18.15 -17.29 22.54
CA ILE A 380 -17.01 -17.29 21.61
C ILE A 380 -16.86 -18.67 20.98
N GLU A 381 -17.15 -19.79 21.63
CA GLU A 381 -17.18 -21.08 20.91
C GLU A 381 -18.34 -21.12 19.89
N LEU A 382 -19.45 -20.44 20.19
CA LEU A 382 -20.54 -20.22 19.23
C LEU A 382 -20.18 -19.20 18.15
N ALA A 383 -19.45 -18.13 18.49
CA ALA A 383 -19.05 -17.05 17.56
C ALA A 383 -17.75 -17.32 16.78
N GLU A 384 -16.80 -18.12 17.26
CA GLU A 384 -15.57 -18.55 16.54
C GLU A 384 -15.89 -19.58 15.46
N ARG A 385 -17.04 -20.27 15.59
CA ARG A 385 -17.68 -20.97 14.47
C ARG A 385 -18.18 -20.01 13.39
N GLU A 386 -18.47 -18.77 13.73
CA GLU A 386 -18.98 -17.72 12.83
C GLU A 386 -17.90 -16.72 12.35
N GLU A 387 -16.74 -16.58 13.04
CA GLU A 387 -15.75 -15.50 12.82
C GLU A 387 -14.36 -15.97 12.31
N LYS A 388 -14.31 -16.99 11.45
CA LYS A 388 -13.29 -16.95 10.37
C LYS A 388 -13.69 -15.81 9.44
N MET A 389 -12.75 -15.08 8.82
CA MET A 389 -13.10 -14.32 7.59
C MET A 389 -13.87 -15.30 6.73
N LYS A 390 -15.19 -15.10 6.58
CA LYS A 390 -16.06 -16.09 5.96
C LYS A 390 -15.56 -16.22 4.53
N TYR A 391 -14.79 -17.28 4.29
CA TYR A 391 -14.42 -17.64 2.95
C TYR A 391 -15.73 -18.04 2.28
N TYR A 392 -16.17 -17.21 1.35
CA TYR A 392 -17.38 -17.48 0.61
C TYR A 392 -17.03 -18.46 -0.49
N ARG A 393 -17.66 -19.63 -0.43
CA ARG A 393 -17.50 -20.70 -1.39
C ARG A 393 -17.72 -20.14 -2.79
N ARG A 394 -16.77 -20.40 -3.68
CA ARG A 394 -16.85 -20.02 -5.09
C ARG A 394 -17.40 -21.19 -5.88
N SER A 395 -18.31 -20.93 -6.80
CA SER A 395 -18.92 -22.02 -7.57
C SER A 395 -17.90 -22.75 -8.45
N ILE A 396 -16.86 -22.05 -8.91
CA ILE A 396 -15.79 -22.61 -9.76
C ILE A 396 -14.84 -23.59 -9.02
N GLU A 397 -14.92 -23.73 -7.70
CA GLU A 397 -13.96 -24.53 -6.92
C GLU A 397 -13.81 -25.97 -7.41
N GLN A 398 -14.91 -26.62 -7.76
CA GLN A 398 -14.88 -27.99 -8.26
C GLN A 398 -14.10 -28.07 -9.58
N VAL A 399 -14.39 -27.15 -10.51
CA VAL A 399 -13.72 -27.08 -11.82
C VAL A 399 -12.23 -26.79 -11.67
N ILE A 400 -11.84 -25.95 -10.69
CA ILE A 400 -10.42 -25.70 -10.39
C ILE A 400 -9.71 -27.00 -10.01
N ASN A 401 -10.31 -27.84 -9.17
CA ASN A 401 -9.74 -29.13 -8.80
C ASN A 401 -9.64 -30.08 -9.99
N GLU A 402 -10.69 -30.15 -10.82
CA GLU A 402 -10.67 -30.96 -12.05
C GLU A 402 -9.57 -30.52 -13.02
N TYR A 403 -9.40 -29.21 -13.25
CA TYR A 403 -8.35 -28.69 -14.12
C TYR A 403 -6.95 -28.92 -13.56
N LYS A 404 -6.77 -28.79 -12.24
CA LYS A 404 -5.50 -29.06 -11.56
C LYS A 404 -5.04 -30.51 -11.80
N GLU A 405 -5.96 -31.45 -11.92
CA GLU A 405 -5.65 -32.87 -12.19
C GLU A 405 -5.38 -33.19 -13.67
N GLN A 406 -5.62 -32.24 -14.59
CA GLN A 406 -5.48 -32.46 -16.04
C GLN A 406 -4.36 -31.63 -16.68
N PHE A 407 -3.94 -30.55 -16.01
CA PHE A 407 -2.92 -29.64 -16.53
C PHE A 407 -1.79 -29.45 -15.52
N SER A 408 -0.55 -29.55 -16.00
CA SER A 408 0.65 -29.30 -15.21
C SER A 408 0.75 -27.86 -14.71
N ILE A 409 0.07 -26.93 -15.39
CA ILE A 409 -0.04 -25.54 -14.97
C ILE A 409 -1.51 -25.12 -15.01
N LEU A 410 -2.02 -24.51 -13.94
CA LEU A 410 -3.34 -23.87 -13.94
C LEU A 410 -3.19 -22.36 -13.77
N LEU A 411 -3.78 -21.59 -14.67
CA LEU A 411 -3.82 -20.13 -14.61
C LEU A 411 -5.25 -19.63 -14.38
N LEU A 412 -5.48 -18.98 -13.23
CA LEU A 412 -6.74 -18.31 -12.92
C LEU A 412 -6.64 -16.81 -13.22
N THR A 413 -7.42 -16.34 -14.19
CA THR A 413 -7.46 -14.93 -14.60
C THR A 413 -8.80 -14.28 -14.26
N GLY A 414 -8.91 -12.97 -14.45
CA GLY A 414 -10.15 -12.21 -14.24
C GLY A 414 -9.92 -10.84 -13.63
N PRO A 415 -10.98 -10.04 -13.43
CA PRO A 415 -10.87 -8.65 -12.99
C PRO A 415 -10.17 -8.51 -11.63
N ARG A 416 -9.64 -7.31 -11.34
CA ARG A 416 -9.05 -7.03 -10.02
C ARG A 416 -10.11 -7.12 -8.91
N GLN A 417 -9.66 -7.54 -7.73
CA GLN A 417 -10.46 -7.60 -6.49
C GLN A 417 -11.62 -8.61 -6.49
N VAL A 418 -11.70 -9.52 -7.46
CA VAL A 418 -12.72 -10.59 -7.49
C VAL A 418 -12.38 -11.81 -6.61
N GLY A 419 -11.26 -11.80 -5.88
CA GLY A 419 -10.91 -12.83 -4.89
C GLY A 419 -10.03 -14.00 -5.38
N LYS A 420 -9.34 -13.89 -6.53
CA LYS A 420 -8.48 -14.94 -7.10
C LYS A 420 -7.41 -15.46 -6.12
N SER A 421 -6.63 -14.54 -5.55
CA SER A 421 -5.54 -14.89 -4.61
C SER A 421 -6.07 -15.52 -3.34
N THR A 422 -7.24 -15.05 -2.85
CA THR A 422 -7.93 -15.63 -1.69
C THR A 422 -8.40 -17.05 -2.00
N LEU A 423 -9.04 -17.27 -3.14
CA LEU A 423 -9.52 -18.57 -3.60
C LEU A 423 -8.39 -19.62 -3.63
N PHE A 424 -7.27 -19.31 -4.29
CA PHE A 424 -6.14 -20.24 -4.34
C PHE A 424 -5.48 -20.48 -2.99
N LYS A 425 -5.36 -19.45 -2.14
CA LYS A 425 -4.84 -19.63 -0.78
C LYS A 425 -5.73 -20.57 0.04
N GLU A 426 -7.03 -20.33 0.04
CA GLU A 426 -7.94 -21.13 0.88
C GLU A 426 -8.04 -22.58 0.41
N LEU A 427 -8.10 -22.82 -0.91
CA LEU A 427 -8.16 -24.18 -1.44
C LEU A 427 -6.86 -24.98 -1.23
N PHE A 428 -5.69 -24.33 -1.31
CA PHE A 428 -4.43 -25.04 -1.57
C PHE A 428 -3.27 -24.70 -0.62
N ARG A 429 -3.47 -23.89 0.43
CA ARG A 429 -2.41 -23.48 1.37
C ARG A 429 -1.62 -24.62 2.02
N GLU A 430 -2.24 -25.78 2.23
CA GLU A 430 -1.60 -26.92 2.90
C GLU A 430 -0.75 -27.76 1.91
N GLU A 431 -1.05 -27.69 0.62
CA GLU A 431 -0.38 -28.49 -0.43
C GLU A 431 0.65 -27.67 -1.23
N TYR A 432 0.46 -26.35 -1.33
CA TYR A 432 1.26 -25.48 -2.20
C TYR A 432 1.97 -24.39 -1.41
N LYS A 433 3.22 -24.13 -1.80
CA LYS A 433 3.93 -22.95 -1.32
C LYS A 433 3.48 -21.71 -2.08
N TYR A 434 3.00 -20.72 -1.34
CA TYR A 434 2.48 -19.49 -1.91
C TYR A 434 3.55 -18.40 -2.03
N PHE A 435 3.66 -17.83 -3.23
CA PHE A 435 4.53 -16.72 -3.57
C PHE A 435 3.72 -15.62 -4.27
N SER A 436 3.92 -14.36 -3.85
CA SER A 436 3.23 -13.21 -4.45
C SER A 436 4.23 -12.24 -5.05
N LEU A 437 4.02 -11.88 -6.31
CA LEU A 437 4.85 -10.89 -7.03
C LEU A 437 4.51 -9.44 -6.68
N ASP A 438 3.62 -9.22 -5.70
CA ASP A 438 3.53 -7.95 -5.00
C ASP A 438 4.76 -7.68 -4.10
N ASP A 439 5.50 -8.73 -3.70
CA ASP A 439 6.80 -8.55 -3.05
C ASP A 439 7.85 -8.12 -4.09
N PRO A 440 8.38 -6.88 -4.01
CA PRO A 440 9.33 -6.37 -5.00
C PRO A 440 10.63 -7.17 -5.05
N ILE A 441 11.06 -7.78 -3.94
CA ILE A 441 12.28 -8.60 -3.90
C ILE A 441 12.07 -9.89 -4.67
N LEU A 442 10.94 -10.56 -4.41
CA LEU A 442 10.58 -11.79 -5.10
C LEU A 442 10.37 -11.54 -6.59
N LYS A 443 9.68 -10.46 -6.94
CA LYS A 443 9.49 -10.01 -8.32
C LYS A 443 10.83 -9.82 -9.02
N GLU A 444 11.75 -9.07 -8.42
CA GLU A 444 13.08 -8.81 -8.99
C GLU A 444 13.88 -10.12 -9.15
N GLN A 445 13.84 -11.00 -8.16
CA GLN A 445 14.48 -12.31 -8.21
C GLN A 445 13.94 -13.16 -9.38
N LEU A 446 12.62 -13.21 -9.57
CA LEU A 446 11.98 -13.98 -10.64
C LEU A 446 12.23 -13.40 -12.03
N ILE A 447 12.35 -12.08 -12.14
CA ILE A 447 12.69 -11.41 -13.40
C ILE A 447 14.15 -11.71 -13.78
N ASN A 448 15.08 -11.57 -12.84
CA ASN A 448 16.51 -11.69 -13.11
C ASN A 448 16.97 -13.15 -13.21
N ASP A 449 16.52 -14.02 -12.30
CA ASP A 449 17.04 -15.39 -12.16
C ASP A 449 15.91 -16.45 -11.97
N PRO A 450 14.96 -16.59 -12.93
CA PRO A 450 13.82 -17.52 -12.81
C PRO A 450 14.25 -18.99 -12.63
N ARG A 451 15.36 -19.40 -13.25
CA ARG A 451 15.92 -20.76 -13.10
C ARG A 451 16.36 -21.03 -11.66
N LEU A 452 17.02 -20.06 -11.02
CA LEU A 452 17.46 -20.20 -9.63
C LEU A 452 16.25 -20.26 -8.69
N PHE A 453 15.23 -19.44 -8.93
CA PHE A 453 13.98 -19.49 -8.18
C PHE A 453 13.36 -20.90 -8.23
N LEU A 454 13.21 -21.49 -9.41
CA LEU A 454 12.65 -22.85 -9.55
C LEU A 454 13.56 -23.94 -8.97
N LYS A 455 14.88 -23.71 -8.90
CA LYS A 455 15.82 -24.64 -8.25
C LYS A 455 15.67 -24.62 -6.73
N ASN A 456 15.46 -23.44 -6.15
CA ASN A 456 15.29 -23.26 -4.72
C ASN A 456 13.89 -23.65 -4.20
N ASN A 457 12.93 -23.82 -5.12
CA ASN A 457 11.55 -24.21 -4.81
C ASN A 457 11.14 -25.37 -5.75
N PRO A 458 11.66 -26.59 -5.51
CA PRO A 458 11.33 -27.76 -6.32
C PRO A 458 9.90 -28.28 -6.13
N GLU A 459 9.23 -27.91 -5.03
CA GLU A 459 7.86 -28.30 -4.69
C GLU A 459 6.78 -27.62 -5.54
N LYS A 460 5.52 -28.04 -5.33
CA LYS A 460 4.31 -27.44 -5.90
C LYS A 460 4.12 -25.98 -5.47
N LEU A 461 3.91 -25.07 -6.42
CA LEU A 461 3.89 -23.62 -6.16
C LEU A 461 2.57 -22.95 -6.56
N ILE A 462 2.14 -21.99 -5.74
CA ILE A 462 1.22 -20.93 -6.17
C ILE A 462 2.05 -19.66 -6.44
N ILE A 463 1.96 -19.11 -7.64
CA ILE A 463 2.59 -17.84 -8.03
C ILE A 463 1.51 -16.82 -8.36
N ASP A 464 1.29 -15.89 -7.45
CA ASP A 464 0.27 -14.86 -7.52
C ASP A 464 0.79 -13.60 -8.23
N GLU A 465 -0.07 -12.98 -9.05
CA GLU A 465 0.26 -11.81 -9.88
C GLU A 465 1.38 -12.09 -10.94
N ILE A 466 1.31 -13.25 -11.60
CA ILE A 466 2.31 -13.77 -12.54
C ILE A 466 2.62 -12.82 -13.71
N GLN A 467 1.73 -11.88 -14.03
CA GLN A 467 1.94 -10.89 -15.10
C GLN A 467 3.17 -10.00 -14.89
N TYR A 468 3.67 -9.90 -13.66
CA TYR A 468 4.85 -9.10 -13.36
C TYR A 468 6.18 -9.80 -13.68
N ALA A 469 6.18 -11.12 -13.92
CA ALA A 469 7.38 -11.87 -14.27
C ALA A 469 7.11 -12.91 -15.39
N PRO A 470 6.69 -12.49 -16.60
CA PRO A 470 6.43 -13.40 -17.70
C PRO A 470 7.68 -14.17 -18.17
N SER A 471 8.88 -13.69 -17.82
CA SER A 471 10.16 -14.34 -18.12
C SER A 471 10.31 -15.73 -17.51
N ILE A 472 9.48 -16.11 -16.53
CA ILE A 472 9.49 -17.45 -15.93
C ILE A 472 8.89 -18.52 -16.84
N PHE A 473 8.00 -18.18 -17.78
CA PHE A 473 7.25 -19.17 -18.55
C PHE A 473 8.11 -20.17 -19.33
N PRO A 474 9.22 -19.79 -20.00
CA PRO A 474 10.08 -20.76 -20.68
C PRO A 474 10.69 -21.79 -19.73
N TYR A 475 10.96 -21.37 -18.49
CA TYR A 475 11.55 -22.24 -17.47
C TYR A 475 10.51 -23.18 -16.83
N LEU A 476 9.27 -22.70 -16.64
CA LEU A 476 8.16 -23.57 -16.26
C LEU A 476 7.91 -24.64 -17.33
N LYS A 477 7.93 -24.25 -18.61
CA LYS A 477 7.83 -25.18 -19.74
C LYS A 477 8.89 -26.27 -19.67
N MET A 478 10.17 -25.88 -19.56
CA MET A 478 11.29 -26.83 -19.47
C MET A 478 11.09 -27.81 -18.31
N LYS A 479 10.70 -27.31 -17.13
CA LYS A 479 10.56 -28.13 -15.93
C LYS A 479 9.38 -29.11 -16.01
N VAL A 480 8.25 -28.68 -16.58
CA VAL A 480 7.09 -29.54 -16.85
C VAL A 480 7.41 -30.58 -17.92
N ASP A 481 8.20 -30.23 -18.94
CA ASP A 481 8.61 -31.17 -20.00
C ASP A 481 9.61 -32.23 -19.49
N GLU A 482 10.46 -31.87 -18.51
CA GLU A 482 11.40 -32.80 -17.87
C GLU A 482 10.72 -33.81 -16.95
N ASN A 483 9.73 -33.37 -16.16
CA ASN A 483 8.96 -34.23 -15.26
C ASN A 483 7.51 -33.75 -15.21
N ARG A 484 6.64 -34.39 -16.00
CA ARG A 484 5.25 -33.99 -16.13
C ARG A 484 4.44 -34.47 -14.95
N GLU A 485 4.18 -33.56 -14.01
CA GLU A 485 3.23 -33.73 -12.93
C GLU A 485 2.09 -32.72 -13.09
N ASP A 486 0.85 -33.21 -13.08
CA ASP A 486 -0.32 -32.34 -13.18
C ASP A 486 -0.54 -31.55 -11.88
N GLY A 487 -0.96 -30.30 -12.04
CA GLY A 487 -1.12 -29.36 -10.94
C GLY A 487 0.19 -28.84 -10.36
N MET A 488 1.34 -29.04 -10.99
CA MET A 488 2.64 -28.62 -10.43
C MET A 488 2.70 -27.11 -10.11
N TYR A 489 2.09 -26.27 -10.97
CA TYR A 489 2.11 -24.82 -10.81
C TYR A 489 0.72 -24.22 -10.92
N LEU A 490 0.30 -23.50 -9.87
CA LEU A 490 -0.92 -22.70 -9.86
C LEU A 490 -0.54 -21.22 -9.98
N MET A 491 -1.18 -20.48 -10.87
CA MET A 491 -0.86 -19.09 -11.12
C MET A 491 -2.11 -18.23 -11.15
N THR A 492 -2.00 -16.99 -10.69
CA THR A 492 -3.07 -15.99 -10.84
C THR A 492 -2.57 -14.80 -11.63
N GLY A 493 -3.50 -14.06 -12.24
CA GLY A 493 -3.17 -12.72 -12.72
C GLY A 493 -4.38 -11.88 -13.11
N SER A 494 -4.29 -10.57 -12.89
CA SER A 494 -5.37 -9.63 -13.24
C SER A 494 -5.22 -9.03 -14.64
N GLN A 495 -4.04 -9.11 -15.25
CA GLN A 495 -3.74 -8.55 -16.57
C GLN A 495 -3.73 -9.63 -17.65
N ALA A 496 -4.90 -10.23 -17.89
CA ALA A 496 -5.04 -11.31 -18.87
C ALA A 496 -4.47 -10.94 -20.26
N PHE A 497 -4.52 -9.67 -20.68
CA PHE A 497 -4.00 -9.26 -21.99
C PHE A 497 -2.49 -9.47 -22.17
N VAL A 498 -1.66 -9.06 -21.21
CA VAL A 498 -0.20 -9.29 -21.27
C VAL A 498 0.12 -10.78 -21.10
N LEU A 499 -0.63 -11.44 -20.22
CA LEU A 499 -0.45 -12.84 -19.89
C LEU A 499 -0.68 -13.75 -21.08
N MET A 500 -1.81 -13.59 -21.76
CA MET A 500 -2.22 -14.50 -22.82
C MET A 500 -1.25 -14.52 -24.01
N LYS A 501 -0.58 -13.40 -24.31
CA LYS A 501 0.45 -13.37 -25.36
C LYS A 501 1.61 -14.31 -25.02
N ASN A 502 2.20 -14.14 -23.85
CA ASN A 502 3.39 -14.92 -23.44
C ASN A 502 3.04 -16.39 -23.13
N VAL A 503 1.85 -16.62 -22.56
CA VAL A 503 1.33 -17.96 -22.24
C VAL A 503 1.06 -18.75 -23.52
N SER A 504 0.42 -18.15 -24.52
CA SER A 504 0.11 -18.83 -25.79
C SER A 504 1.38 -19.19 -26.56
N GLU A 505 2.41 -18.34 -26.51
CA GLU A 505 3.70 -18.61 -27.17
C GLU A 505 4.50 -19.73 -26.48
N THR A 506 4.38 -19.87 -25.15
CA THR A 506 5.34 -20.68 -24.37
C THR A 506 4.74 -21.92 -23.72
N LEU A 507 3.51 -21.83 -23.20
CA LEU A 507 2.88 -22.87 -22.35
C LEU A 507 1.73 -23.61 -23.04
N ALA A 508 1.54 -23.42 -24.35
CA ALA A 508 0.49 -24.11 -25.11
C ALA A 508 0.52 -25.63 -24.86
N GLY A 509 -0.66 -26.20 -24.59
CA GLY A 509 -0.85 -27.62 -24.28
C GLY A 509 -0.43 -28.07 -22.87
N ARG A 510 0.13 -27.18 -22.04
CA ARG A 510 0.57 -27.47 -20.66
C ARG A 510 -0.23 -26.70 -19.61
N VAL A 511 -0.90 -25.64 -20.04
CA VAL A 511 -1.64 -24.72 -19.16
C VAL A 511 -3.14 -24.87 -19.36
N GLY A 512 -3.85 -25.12 -18.28
CA GLY A 512 -5.29 -24.92 -18.16
C GLY A 512 -5.56 -23.47 -17.78
N ILE A 513 -6.53 -22.83 -18.41
CA ILE A 513 -6.86 -21.44 -18.14
C ILE A 513 -8.30 -21.40 -17.64
N LEU A 514 -8.52 -20.77 -16.49
CA LEU A 514 -9.84 -20.53 -15.94
C LEU A 514 -10.02 -19.03 -15.69
N GLU A 515 -11.27 -18.61 -15.60
CA GLU A 515 -11.61 -17.22 -15.37
C GLU A 515 -12.59 -17.05 -14.22
N LEU A 516 -12.24 -16.13 -13.31
CA LEU A 516 -13.04 -15.80 -12.14
C LEU A 516 -13.65 -14.42 -12.30
N GLN A 517 -14.97 -14.33 -12.20
CA GLN A 517 -15.71 -13.07 -12.13
C GLN A 517 -16.02 -12.66 -10.68
N GLY A 518 -16.66 -11.52 -10.50
CA GLY A 518 -17.28 -11.15 -9.23
C GLY A 518 -18.32 -12.19 -8.77
N ILE A 519 -18.76 -12.07 -7.53
CA ILE A 519 -19.69 -12.99 -6.88
C ILE A 519 -21.02 -13.02 -7.65
N SER A 520 -21.39 -14.19 -8.18
CA SER A 520 -22.68 -14.49 -8.79
C SER A 520 -23.80 -14.50 -7.76
N LEU A 521 -25.05 -14.31 -8.18
CA LEU A 521 -26.18 -14.39 -7.25
C LEU A 521 -26.25 -15.74 -6.55
N ARG A 522 -25.99 -16.84 -7.27
CA ARG A 522 -25.95 -18.17 -6.66
C ARG A 522 -24.95 -18.23 -5.50
N GLU A 523 -23.77 -17.63 -5.65
CA GLU A 523 -22.78 -17.51 -4.57
C GLU A 523 -23.25 -16.56 -3.45
N GLN A 524 -23.95 -15.46 -3.75
CA GLN A 524 -24.50 -14.55 -2.72
C GLN A 524 -25.55 -15.23 -1.82
N PHE A 525 -26.32 -16.15 -2.40
CA PHE A 525 -27.39 -16.89 -1.74
C PHE A 525 -26.98 -18.31 -1.32
N ASN A 526 -25.69 -18.67 -1.40
CA ASN A 526 -25.15 -20.00 -1.06
C ASN A 526 -25.87 -21.16 -1.76
N ILE A 527 -26.26 -20.98 -3.02
CA ILE A 527 -26.89 -22.02 -3.84
C ILE A 527 -25.79 -22.93 -4.39
N GLU A 528 -25.88 -24.23 -4.09
CA GLU A 528 -24.89 -25.22 -4.56
C GLU A 528 -25.02 -25.57 -6.04
N PHE A 529 -26.19 -25.31 -6.65
CA PHE A 529 -26.46 -25.61 -8.05
C PHE A 529 -25.54 -24.80 -8.99
N ASN A 530 -24.60 -25.48 -9.65
CA ASN A 530 -23.57 -24.86 -10.49
C ASN A 530 -23.58 -25.34 -11.95
N LYS A 531 -24.72 -25.77 -12.49
CA LYS A 531 -24.81 -26.05 -13.94
C LYS A 531 -24.85 -24.75 -14.74
N PRO A 532 -24.24 -24.70 -15.95
CA PRO A 532 -24.38 -23.56 -16.86
C PRO A 532 -25.84 -23.38 -17.28
N PHE A 533 -26.28 -22.14 -17.46
CA PHE A 533 -27.67 -21.83 -17.81
C PHE A 533 -27.98 -22.27 -19.26
N ILE A 534 -28.71 -23.39 -19.37
CA ILE A 534 -29.26 -23.93 -20.61
C ILE A 534 -30.74 -24.19 -20.33
N PRO A 535 -31.70 -23.44 -20.90
CA PRO A 535 -33.09 -23.52 -20.46
C PRO A 535 -33.86 -24.69 -21.10
N ASN A 536 -33.27 -25.88 -21.05
CA ASN A 536 -33.92 -27.13 -21.41
C ASN A 536 -34.67 -27.72 -20.21
N GLU A 537 -35.48 -28.75 -20.45
CA GLU A 537 -36.31 -29.37 -19.41
C GLU A 537 -35.46 -29.96 -18.27
N GLU A 538 -34.28 -30.53 -18.57
CA GLU A 538 -33.37 -31.11 -17.56
C GLU A 538 -32.88 -30.04 -16.60
N TYR A 539 -32.31 -28.95 -17.13
CA TYR A 539 -31.81 -27.84 -16.34
C TYR A 539 -32.91 -27.23 -15.48
N ILE A 540 -34.08 -26.96 -16.06
CA ILE A 540 -35.22 -26.36 -15.36
C ILE A 540 -35.65 -27.27 -14.21
N SER A 541 -35.82 -28.56 -14.47
CA SER A 541 -36.25 -29.54 -13.46
C SER A 541 -35.23 -29.71 -12.32
N GLU A 542 -33.94 -29.58 -12.60
CA GLU A 542 -32.92 -29.63 -11.56
C GLU A 542 -32.80 -28.33 -10.77
N ARG A 543 -32.85 -27.20 -11.48
CA ARG A 543 -32.78 -25.87 -10.87
C ARG A 543 -33.96 -25.63 -9.91
N GLU A 544 -35.14 -26.15 -10.25
CA GLU A 544 -36.36 -26.10 -9.43
C GLU A 544 -36.18 -26.65 -8.02
N LYS A 545 -35.32 -27.66 -7.86
CA LYS A 545 -35.06 -28.29 -6.56
C LYS A 545 -34.35 -27.37 -5.57
N ASN A 546 -33.75 -26.28 -6.05
CA ASN A 546 -32.91 -25.38 -5.27
C ASN A 546 -33.31 -23.90 -5.44
N ILE A 547 -34.55 -23.59 -5.82
CA ILE A 547 -35.00 -22.20 -6.01
C ILE A 547 -34.97 -21.46 -4.67
N THR A 548 -34.47 -20.24 -4.69
CA THR A 548 -34.41 -19.36 -3.52
C THR A 548 -34.67 -17.95 -4.02
N GLU A 549 -35.60 -17.26 -3.38
CA GLU A 549 -35.99 -15.89 -3.71
C GLU A 549 -34.79 -14.94 -3.60
N TYR A 550 -34.57 -14.12 -4.62
CA TYR A 550 -33.50 -13.12 -4.60
C TYR A 550 -33.99 -11.77 -4.05
N THR A 551 -33.94 -11.62 -2.71
CA THR A 551 -34.33 -10.37 -2.05
C THR A 551 -33.42 -9.18 -2.37
N ASP A 552 -33.98 -7.97 -2.32
CA ASP A 552 -33.28 -6.69 -2.52
C ASP A 552 -32.54 -6.60 -3.87
N LEU A 553 -33.11 -7.19 -4.91
CA LEU A 553 -32.51 -7.35 -6.22
C LEU A 553 -31.85 -6.07 -6.76
N TRP A 554 -32.57 -4.94 -6.78
CA TRP A 554 -32.03 -3.67 -7.27
C TRP A 554 -30.90 -3.11 -6.40
N GLN A 555 -30.91 -3.38 -5.09
CA GLN A 555 -29.80 -3.01 -4.22
C GLN A 555 -28.55 -3.82 -4.57
N ARG A 556 -28.71 -5.12 -4.87
CA ARG A 556 -27.62 -6.00 -5.31
C ARG A 556 -27.09 -5.61 -6.68
N ILE A 557 -27.97 -5.34 -7.64
CA ILE A 557 -27.62 -4.82 -8.98
C ILE A 557 -26.80 -3.53 -8.83
N HIS A 558 -27.28 -2.59 -8.01
CA HIS A 558 -26.61 -1.32 -7.78
C HIS A 558 -25.25 -1.49 -7.09
N ARG A 559 -25.13 -2.35 -6.08
CA ARG A 559 -23.84 -2.61 -5.42
C ARG A 559 -22.84 -3.33 -6.34
N GLY A 560 -23.31 -4.17 -7.26
CA GLY A 560 -22.46 -4.98 -8.14
C GLY A 560 -21.95 -6.24 -7.46
N TYR A 561 -20.88 -6.84 -8.02
CA TYR A 561 -20.47 -8.21 -7.71
C TYR A 561 -19.12 -8.31 -7.00
N MET A 562 -18.47 -7.18 -6.72
CA MET A 562 -17.20 -7.16 -6.03
C MET A 562 -17.34 -7.72 -4.60
N PRO A 563 -16.55 -8.72 -4.18
CA PRO A 563 -16.67 -9.35 -2.86
C PRO A 563 -16.73 -8.36 -1.69
N GLU A 564 -15.90 -7.32 -1.72
CA GLU A 564 -15.87 -6.23 -0.73
C GLU A 564 -17.14 -5.39 -0.69
N LEU A 565 -17.91 -5.34 -1.78
CA LEU A 565 -19.21 -4.69 -1.79
C LEU A 565 -20.32 -5.67 -1.45
N VAL A 566 -20.23 -6.93 -1.85
CA VAL A 566 -21.28 -7.92 -1.56
C VAL A 566 -21.35 -8.26 -0.08
N PHE A 567 -20.21 -8.42 0.60
CA PHE A 567 -20.16 -8.99 1.95
C PHE A 567 -19.82 -7.98 3.06
N ASN A 568 -19.61 -6.71 2.71
CA ASN A 568 -19.27 -5.66 3.68
C ASN A 568 -20.16 -4.43 3.49
N ASP A 569 -21.28 -4.41 4.20
CA ASP A 569 -22.27 -3.33 4.14
C ASP A 569 -21.70 -1.97 4.56
N LYS A 570 -20.66 -1.96 5.41
CA LYS A 570 -19.98 -0.72 5.82
C LYS A 570 -19.20 -0.08 4.69
N LYS A 571 -18.86 -0.84 3.64
CA LYS A 571 -18.18 -0.32 2.46
C LYS A 571 -19.16 0.50 1.63
N LYS A 572 -18.89 1.80 1.53
CA LYS A 572 -19.68 2.70 0.69
C LYS A 572 -19.38 2.45 -0.79
N TRP A 573 -20.44 2.28 -1.56
CA TRP A 573 -20.42 1.98 -2.99
C TRP A 573 -19.63 3.04 -3.78
N GLU A 574 -19.90 4.33 -3.56
CA GLU A 574 -19.24 5.43 -4.26
C GLU A 574 -17.73 5.47 -3.98
N PHE A 575 -17.34 5.21 -2.72
CA PHE A 575 -15.94 5.24 -2.29
C PHE A 575 -15.16 4.06 -2.87
N PHE A 576 -15.81 2.91 -2.96
CA PHE A 576 -15.23 1.74 -3.59
C PHE A 576 -15.00 1.97 -5.07
N TYR A 577 -16.04 2.29 -5.86
CA TYR A 577 -15.89 2.38 -7.31
C TYR A 577 -15.07 3.59 -7.76
N SER A 578 -15.10 4.71 -7.04
CA SER A 578 -14.17 5.83 -7.31
C SER A 578 -12.71 5.41 -7.18
N SER A 579 -12.38 4.71 -6.08
CA SER A 579 -11.03 4.20 -5.86
C SER A 579 -10.65 3.09 -6.86
N TYR A 580 -11.60 2.20 -7.17
CA TYR A 580 -11.41 1.11 -8.13
C TYR A 580 -11.08 1.65 -9.52
N VAL A 581 -11.89 2.58 -10.05
CA VAL A 581 -11.69 3.17 -11.38
C VAL A 581 -10.36 3.91 -11.45
N GLN A 582 -10.05 4.74 -10.44
CA GLN A 582 -8.79 5.47 -10.41
C GLN A 582 -7.58 4.53 -10.43
N THR A 583 -7.54 3.56 -9.53
CA THR A 583 -6.40 2.65 -9.40
C THR A 583 -6.28 1.67 -10.57
N TYR A 584 -7.40 1.25 -11.16
CA TYR A 584 -7.41 0.44 -12.39
C TYR A 584 -6.78 1.19 -13.56
N ILE A 585 -7.18 2.45 -13.78
CA ILE A 585 -6.61 3.29 -14.85
C ILE A 585 -5.10 3.48 -14.63
N GLU A 586 -4.70 3.85 -13.41
CA GLU A 586 -3.30 4.12 -13.08
C GLU A 586 -2.38 2.90 -13.22
N ARG A 587 -2.86 1.70 -12.86
CA ARG A 587 -2.02 0.48 -12.76
C ARG A 587 -2.17 -0.52 -13.90
N ASP A 588 -3.39 -0.78 -14.38
CA ASP A 588 -3.61 -1.80 -15.43
C ASP A 588 -3.62 -1.17 -16.82
N VAL A 589 -4.17 0.03 -16.96
CA VAL A 589 -4.44 0.59 -18.28
C VAL A 589 -3.26 1.44 -18.78
N ARG A 590 -2.64 2.25 -17.91
CA ARG A 590 -1.55 3.16 -18.27
C ARG A 590 -0.41 2.43 -19.00
N ASP A 591 0.05 1.31 -18.43
CA ASP A 591 1.17 0.51 -18.98
C ASP A 591 0.77 -0.31 -20.21
N LEU A 592 -0.48 -0.79 -20.27
CA LEU A 592 -0.98 -1.61 -21.39
C LEU A 592 -1.17 -0.82 -22.68
N ILE A 593 -1.46 0.47 -22.54
CA ILE A 593 -2.04 1.25 -23.62
C ILE A 593 -1.20 2.50 -23.97
N ASN A 594 -0.13 2.83 -23.24
CA ASN A 594 0.62 4.09 -23.40
C ASN A 594 -0.34 5.29 -23.41
N ILE A 595 -1.30 5.30 -22.49
CA ILE A 595 -2.26 6.40 -22.39
C ILE A 595 -1.56 7.60 -21.78
N SER A 596 -1.33 8.62 -22.60
CA SER A 596 -0.87 9.93 -22.14
C SER A 596 -1.96 10.75 -21.46
N ASP A 597 -3.25 10.39 -21.67
CA ASP A 597 -4.42 11.15 -21.19
C ASP A 597 -5.47 10.25 -20.51
N GLU A 598 -5.39 10.13 -19.19
CA GLU A 598 -6.31 9.36 -18.35
C GLU A 598 -7.78 9.82 -18.48
N SER A 599 -8.00 11.12 -18.75
CA SER A 599 -9.33 11.70 -18.90
C SER A 599 -10.06 11.13 -20.11
N LYS A 600 -9.35 10.92 -21.23
CA LYS A 600 -9.91 10.28 -22.42
C LYS A 600 -10.30 8.83 -22.16
N PHE A 601 -9.51 8.09 -21.39
CA PHE A 601 -9.86 6.71 -21.06
C PHE A 601 -11.09 6.63 -20.15
N LEU A 602 -11.20 7.51 -19.16
CA LEU A 602 -12.41 7.59 -18.33
C LEU A 602 -13.65 7.94 -19.16
N LYS A 603 -13.55 8.91 -20.07
CA LYS A 603 -14.64 9.24 -21.02
C LYS A 603 -15.01 8.03 -21.89
N PHE A 604 -14.03 7.26 -22.34
CA PHE A 604 -14.27 6.02 -23.07
C PHE A 604 -15.01 4.97 -22.24
N MET A 605 -14.60 4.74 -20.99
CA MET A 605 -15.30 3.84 -20.07
C MET A 605 -16.76 4.26 -19.87
N ILE A 606 -17.02 5.56 -19.68
CA ILE A 606 -18.38 6.12 -19.54
C ILE A 606 -19.19 5.94 -20.84
N SER A 607 -18.56 6.19 -21.99
CA SER A 607 -19.16 6.06 -23.33
C SER A 607 -19.56 4.60 -23.63
N LEU A 608 -18.76 3.63 -23.18
CA LEU A 608 -19.10 2.21 -23.27
C LEU A 608 -20.16 1.77 -22.25
N ALA A 609 -20.05 2.21 -20.99
CA ALA A 609 -21.01 1.86 -19.94
C ALA A 609 -22.43 2.32 -20.31
N SER A 610 -22.54 3.51 -20.91
CA SER A 610 -23.81 4.06 -21.41
C SER A 610 -24.44 3.25 -22.56
N ARG A 611 -23.69 2.31 -23.16
CA ARG A 611 -24.09 1.46 -24.29
C ARG A 611 -24.25 -0.02 -23.92
N SER A 612 -24.21 -0.36 -22.64
CA SER A 612 -24.43 -1.75 -22.23
C SER A 612 -25.80 -2.25 -22.71
N GLY A 613 -25.85 -3.40 -23.36
CA GLY A 613 -27.03 -3.94 -24.05
C GLY A 613 -27.20 -3.46 -25.51
N GLU A 614 -26.34 -2.58 -26.02
CA GLU A 614 -26.45 -2.02 -27.37
C GLU A 614 -25.35 -2.52 -28.32
N LEU A 615 -25.58 -2.39 -29.63
CA LEU A 615 -24.58 -2.67 -30.66
C LEU A 615 -23.38 -1.71 -30.56
N LEU A 616 -22.17 -2.26 -30.55
CA LEU A 616 -20.95 -1.48 -30.38
C LEU A 616 -20.56 -0.72 -31.66
N ASN A 617 -20.84 0.58 -31.69
CA ASN A 617 -20.38 1.48 -32.75
C ASN A 617 -19.03 2.14 -32.39
N TYR A 618 -17.93 1.57 -32.88
CA TYR A 618 -16.59 2.10 -32.65
C TYR A 618 -16.42 3.57 -33.09
N GLY A 619 -17.03 3.96 -34.22
CA GLY A 619 -16.98 5.32 -34.76
C GLY A 619 -17.64 6.35 -33.87
N ALA A 620 -18.81 6.03 -33.33
CA ALA A 620 -19.51 6.90 -32.39
C ALA A 620 -18.69 7.11 -31.11
N VAL A 621 -18.14 6.03 -30.55
CA VAL A 621 -17.29 6.09 -29.35
C VAL A 621 -16.00 6.89 -29.61
N ALA A 622 -15.38 6.69 -30.78
CA ALA A 622 -14.16 7.41 -31.18
C ALA A 622 -14.39 8.93 -31.24
N ASN A 623 -15.50 9.35 -31.84
CA ASN A 623 -15.88 10.75 -31.97
C ASN A 623 -16.17 11.41 -30.60
N GLU A 624 -16.91 10.73 -29.71
CA GLU A 624 -17.24 11.24 -28.37
C GLU A 624 -16.01 11.42 -27.48
N VAL A 625 -15.05 10.50 -27.60
CA VAL A 625 -13.84 10.47 -26.78
C VAL A 625 -12.75 11.39 -27.37
N GLY A 626 -12.77 11.64 -28.68
CA GLY A 626 -11.74 12.40 -29.38
C GLY A 626 -10.46 11.60 -29.62
N VAL A 627 -10.61 10.36 -30.10
CA VAL A 627 -9.52 9.43 -30.46
C VAL A 627 -9.83 8.69 -31.78
N SER A 628 -8.85 7.96 -32.32
CA SER A 628 -9.05 7.15 -33.54
C SER A 628 -9.91 5.89 -33.28
N ASN A 629 -10.52 5.35 -34.34
CA ASN A 629 -11.24 4.06 -34.28
C ASN A 629 -10.34 2.91 -33.84
N GLU A 630 -9.10 2.88 -34.32
CA GLU A 630 -8.07 1.90 -33.95
C GLU A 630 -7.78 1.96 -32.45
N THR A 631 -7.71 3.18 -31.89
CA THR A 631 -7.54 3.38 -30.44
C THR A 631 -8.70 2.76 -29.66
N VAL A 632 -9.95 3.04 -30.07
CA VAL A 632 -11.15 2.46 -29.42
C VAL A 632 -11.13 0.94 -29.50
N LYS A 633 -10.84 0.35 -30.67
CA LYS A 633 -10.73 -1.10 -30.85
C LYS A 633 -9.70 -1.71 -29.90
N ARG A 634 -8.52 -1.07 -29.77
CA ARG A 634 -7.47 -1.51 -28.83
C ARG A 634 -7.95 -1.43 -27.38
N TRP A 635 -8.61 -0.35 -26.99
CA TRP A 635 -9.11 -0.17 -25.62
C TRP A 635 -10.24 -1.16 -25.28
N VAL A 636 -11.15 -1.42 -26.22
CA VAL A 636 -12.18 -2.46 -26.11
C VAL A 636 -11.54 -3.83 -25.94
N SER A 637 -10.49 -4.15 -26.72
CA SER A 637 -9.76 -5.41 -26.59
C SER A 637 -9.17 -5.58 -25.19
N VAL A 638 -8.64 -4.51 -24.59
CA VAL A 638 -8.13 -4.56 -23.21
C VAL A 638 -9.24 -4.83 -22.21
N LEU A 639 -10.36 -4.11 -22.27
CA LEU A 639 -11.49 -4.32 -21.35
C LEU A 639 -12.15 -5.69 -21.51
N ARG A 640 -12.24 -6.22 -22.74
CA ARG A 640 -12.74 -7.57 -23.01
C ARG A 640 -11.82 -8.60 -22.38
N THR A 641 -10.51 -8.45 -22.56
CA THR A 641 -9.53 -9.42 -22.05
C THR A 641 -9.41 -9.34 -20.54
N SER A 642 -9.50 -8.15 -19.92
CA SER A 642 -9.58 -8.00 -18.47
C SER A 642 -10.94 -8.37 -17.88
N ARG A 643 -11.89 -8.78 -18.74
CA ARG A 643 -13.26 -9.18 -18.41
C ARG A 643 -14.06 -8.12 -17.64
N ILE A 644 -13.74 -6.85 -17.86
CA ILE A 644 -14.59 -5.73 -17.43
C ILE A 644 -15.85 -5.67 -18.29
N ILE A 645 -15.73 -6.04 -19.57
CA ILE A 645 -16.84 -6.13 -20.51
C ILE A 645 -16.89 -7.51 -21.18
N TYR A 646 -18.08 -7.88 -21.64
CA TYR A 646 -18.34 -9.01 -22.53
C TYR A 646 -18.85 -8.49 -23.87
N LEU A 647 -18.37 -9.07 -24.97
CA LEU A 647 -18.87 -8.79 -26.31
C LEU A 647 -19.66 -10.00 -26.78
N MET A 648 -20.97 -9.84 -26.89
CA MET A 648 -21.86 -10.90 -27.36
C MET A 648 -21.98 -10.82 -28.89
N GLU A 649 -21.62 -11.90 -29.56
CA GLU A 649 -21.65 -11.98 -31.02
C GLU A 649 -23.09 -12.26 -31.51
N PRO A 650 -23.47 -11.78 -32.71
CA PRO A 650 -24.75 -12.12 -33.30
C PRO A 650 -24.77 -13.56 -33.79
N TYR A 651 -25.93 -14.20 -33.72
CA TYR A 651 -26.17 -15.52 -34.26
C TYR A 651 -26.29 -15.48 -35.79
N PHE A 652 -25.54 -16.37 -36.45
CA PHE A 652 -25.64 -16.65 -37.89
C PHE A 652 -25.31 -18.13 -38.15
N ASN A 653 -25.96 -18.82 -39.07
CA ASN A 653 -25.59 -20.23 -39.39
C ASN A 653 -24.11 -20.35 -39.79
N ASN A 654 -23.57 -19.32 -40.45
CA ASN A 654 -22.15 -19.23 -40.78
C ASN A 654 -21.34 -18.63 -39.61
N HIS A 655 -20.45 -19.42 -39.02
CA HIS A 655 -19.55 -19.01 -37.93
C HIS A 655 -18.70 -17.77 -38.28
N LEU A 656 -18.18 -17.65 -39.51
CA LEU A 656 -17.41 -16.47 -39.94
C LEU A 656 -18.26 -15.20 -39.91
N LYS A 657 -19.55 -15.30 -40.24
CA LYS A 657 -20.47 -14.14 -40.16
C LYS A 657 -20.70 -13.71 -38.72
N ARG A 658 -20.69 -14.63 -37.73
CA ARG A 658 -20.81 -14.28 -36.30
C ARG A 658 -19.64 -13.41 -35.85
N VAL A 659 -18.42 -13.80 -36.23
CA VAL A 659 -17.16 -13.13 -35.85
C VAL A 659 -17.02 -11.74 -36.50
N ILE A 660 -17.47 -11.56 -37.75
CA ILE A 660 -17.25 -10.31 -38.50
C ILE A 660 -18.29 -9.24 -38.15
N LYS A 661 -19.48 -9.64 -37.70
CA LYS A 661 -20.60 -8.71 -37.47
C LYS A 661 -20.48 -8.02 -36.11
N THR A 662 -21.07 -6.82 -36.05
CA THR A 662 -20.98 -5.96 -34.86
C THR A 662 -21.59 -6.65 -33.63
N PRO A 663 -20.83 -6.80 -32.53
CA PRO A 663 -21.34 -7.40 -31.31
C PRO A 663 -22.17 -6.40 -30.47
N LYS A 664 -22.96 -6.93 -29.54
CA LYS A 664 -23.46 -6.16 -28.39
C LYS A 664 -22.40 -6.09 -27.29
N ILE A 665 -22.37 -5.00 -26.53
CA ILE A 665 -21.46 -4.84 -25.39
C ILE A 665 -22.23 -4.95 -24.08
N TYR A 666 -21.65 -5.65 -23.09
CA TYR A 666 -22.17 -5.77 -21.74
C TYR A 666 -21.09 -5.53 -20.71
N PHE A 667 -21.35 -4.75 -19.66
CA PHE A 667 -20.47 -4.70 -18.50
C PHE A 667 -20.69 -5.91 -17.60
N MET A 668 -19.60 -6.50 -17.11
CA MET A 668 -19.67 -7.70 -16.25
C MET A 668 -19.92 -7.36 -14.78
N ASP A 669 -19.78 -6.10 -14.39
CA ASP A 669 -20.18 -5.59 -13.08
C ASP A 669 -21.14 -4.41 -13.25
N VAL A 670 -22.39 -4.62 -12.83
CA VAL A 670 -23.47 -3.64 -13.01
C VAL A 670 -23.38 -2.48 -12.01
N GLY A 671 -22.72 -2.69 -10.86
CA GLY A 671 -22.44 -1.62 -9.91
C GLY A 671 -21.39 -0.64 -10.45
N LEU A 672 -20.37 -1.16 -11.15
CA LEU A 672 -19.41 -0.33 -11.89
C LEU A 672 -20.10 0.43 -13.03
N LEU A 673 -21.00 -0.22 -13.78
CA LEU A 673 -21.80 0.44 -14.81
C LEU A 673 -22.59 1.61 -14.19
N ALA A 674 -23.36 1.35 -13.14
CA ALA A 674 -24.17 2.35 -12.44
C ALA A 674 -23.33 3.55 -11.97
N TYR A 675 -22.12 3.28 -11.46
CA TYR A 675 -21.18 4.30 -11.01
C TYR A 675 -20.68 5.19 -12.15
N LEU A 676 -20.32 4.59 -13.28
CA LEU A 676 -19.82 5.30 -14.46
C LEU A 676 -20.92 6.15 -15.12
N THR A 677 -22.16 5.67 -15.14
CA THR A 677 -23.31 6.36 -15.74
C THR A 677 -24.08 7.25 -14.78
N LYS A 678 -23.60 7.41 -13.54
CA LYS A 678 -24.16 8.33 -12.52
C LYS A 678 -25.58 8.00 -12.07
N TRP A 679 -25.88 6.72 -11.82
CA TRP A 679 -27.08 6.30 -11.10
C TRP A 679 -26.72 6.07 -9.63
N PRO A 680 -26.96 7.05 -8.72
CA PRO A 680 -26.37 7.04 -7.38
C PRO A 680 -27.07 6.13 -6.37
N THR A 681 -28.30 5.70 -6.64
CA THR A 681 -29.06 4.84 -5.72
C THR A 681 -29.81 3.73 -6.47
N PRO A 682 -30.15 2.61 -5.77
CA PRO A 682 -30.96 1.54 -6.35
C PRO A 682 -32.28 2.03 -6.96
N GLU A 683 -32.95 2.99 -6.31
CA GLU A 683 -34.23 3.54 -6.76
C GLU A 683 -34.08 4.34 -8.06
N THR A 684 -33.02 5.16 -8.15
CA THR A 684 -32.73 5.91 -9.39
C THR A 684 -32.34 4.99 -10.53
N LEU A 685 -31.67 3.87 -10.23
CA LEU A 685 -31.30 2.85 -11.20
C LEU A 685 -32.53 2.12 -11.74
N ALA A 686 -33.42 1.69 -10.84
CA ALA A 686 -34.63 0.93 -11.16
C ALA A 686 -35.68 1.73 -11.96
N ASN A 687 -35.78 3.04 -11.70
CA ASN A 687 -36.74 3.93 -12.36
C ASN A 687 -36.13 4.75 -13.49
N GLY A 688 -34.83 4.58 -13.77
CA GLY A 688 -34.13 5.34 -14.79
C GLY A 688 -34.52 4.94 -16.21
N ALA A 689 -34.31 5.85 -17.17
CA ALA A 689 -34.62 5.61 -18.59
C ALA A 689 -33.85 4.41 -19.21
N LYS A 690 -32.79 3.95 -18.55
CA LYS A 690 -31.96 2.80 -18.95
C LYS A 690 -32.18 1.55 -18.07
N ALA A 691 -33.17 1.55 -17.18
CA ALA A 691 -33.41 0.44 -16.24
C ALA A 691 -33.55 -0.91 -16.95
N GLY A 692 -34.25 -0.96 -18.09
CA GLY A 692 -34.38 -2.16 -18.92
C GLY A 692 -33.03 -2.69 -19.43
N ASN A 693 -32.16 -1.83 -19.98
CA ASN A 693 -30.84 -2.22 -20.45
C ASN A 693 -29.91 -2.66 -19.31
N ILE A 694 -30.05 -2.05 -18.13
CA ILE A 694 -29.28 -2.39 -16.94
C ILE A 694 -29.72 -3.76 -16.40
N PHE A 695 -31.03 -4.02 -16.38
CA PHE A 695 -31.60 -5.31 -16.02
C PHE A 695 -31.20 -6.42 -17.01
N GLU A 696 -31.24 -6.13 -18.33
CA GLU A 696 -30.71 -7.02 -19.37
C GLU A 696 -29.23 -7.33 -19.13
N THR A 697 -28.41 -6.30 -18.87
CA THR A 697 -26.98 -6.46 -18.58
C THR A 697 -26.75 -7.34 -17.35
N PHE A 698 -27.52 -7.13 -16.30
CA PHE A 698 -27.49 -7.96 -15.09
C PHE A 698 -27.77 -9.43 -15.40
N VAL A 699 -28.90 -9.73 -16.06
CA VAL A 699 -29.30 -11.08 -16.45
C VAL A 699 -28.23 -11.75 -17.32
N VAL A 700 -27.74 -11.06 -18.35
CA VAL A 700 -26.68 -11.55 -19.23
C VAL A 700 -25.41 -11.84 -18.43
N SER A 701 -25.02 -10.97 -17.49
CA SER A 701 -23.81 -11.19 -16.70
C SER A 701 -23.92 -12.41 -15.77
N GLU A 702 -25.10 -12.70 -15.19
CA GLU A 702 -25.33 -13.92 -14.39
C GLU A 702 -25.29 -15.17 -15.28
N ILE A 703 -25.93 -15.14 -16.45
CA ILE A 703 -25.87 -16.24 -17.43
C ILE A 703 -24.41 -16.52 -17.80
N ILE A 704 -23.65 -15.51 -18.20
CA ILE A 704 -22.23 -15.67 -18.55
C ILE A 704 -21.41 -16.20 -17.37
N LYS A 705 -21.65 -15.71 -16.14
CA LYS A 705 -20.99 -16.23 -14.93
C LYS A 705 -21.28 -17.72 -14.70
N SER A 706 -22.49 -18.20 -14.96
CA SER A 706 -22.82 -19.63 -14.83
C SER A 706 -21.95 -20.52 -15.73
N TYR A 707 -21.64 -20.08 -16.95
CA TYR A 707 -20.73 -20.79 -17.86
C TYR A 707 -19.28 -20.72 -17.39
N LEU A 708 -18.80 -19.54 -16.98
CA LEU A 708 -17.42 -19.37 -16.51
C LEU A 708 -17.16 -20.20 -15.24
N ASN A 709 -18.13 -20.24 -14.32
CA ASN A 709 -18.08 -21.05 -13.11
C ASN A 709 -18.11 -22.57 -13.39
N ALA A 710 -18.62 -22.97 -14.55
CA ALA A 710 -18.56 -24.34 -15.06
C ALA A 710 -17.30 -24.60 -15.93
N GLY A 711 -16.36 -23.67 -16.00
CA GLY A 711 -15.12 -23.80 -16.78
C GLY A 711 -15.26 -23.53 -18.29
N ILE A 712 -16.40 -23.01 -18.74
CA ILE A 712 -16.68 -22.75 -20.16
C ILE A 712 -16.33 -21.29 -20.48
N ILE A 713 -15.11 -21.07 -20.98
CA ILE A 713 -14.53 -19.72 -21.22
C ILE A 713 -15.19 -18.98 -22.40
N ASN A 714 -15.72 -19.73 -23.37
CA ASN A 714 -16.44 -19.24 -24.55
C ASN A 714 -17.89 -19.76 -24.50
N PRO A 715 -18.78 -19.10 -23.76
CA PRO A 715 -20.19 -19.50 -23.69
C PRO A 715 -20.84 -19.48 -25.08
N PRO A 716 -21.63 -20.50 -25.46
CA PRO A 716 -22.36 -20.54 -26.72
C PRO A 716 -23.62 -19.64 -26.67
N VAL A 717 -23.40 -18.37 -26.32
CA VAL A 717 -24.43 -17.37 -26.07
C VAL A 717 -24.28 -16.23 -27.08
N TYR A 718 -25.37 -15.96 -27.79
CA TYR A 718 -25.44 -15.00 -28.90
C TYR A 718 -26.65 -14.08 -28.74
N PHE A 719 -26.76 -13.04 -29.56
CA PHE A 719 -28.04 -12.33 -29.76
C PHE A 719 -28.51 -12.53 -31.21
N TYR A 720 -29.77 -12.24 -31.54
CA TYR A 720 -30.22 -12.25 -32.93
C TYR A 720 -30.75 -10.89 -33.35
N ARG A 721 -30.40 -10.48 -34.58
CA ARG A 721 -30.98 -9.30 -35.21
C ARG A 721 -31.02 -9.45 -36.72
N ASP A 722 -32.19 -9.23 -37.32
CA ASP A 722 -32.35 -9.30 -38.77
C ASP A 722 -32.30 -7.93 -39.47
N LYS A 723 -32.45 -7.94 -40.80
CA LYS A 723 -32.42 -6.73 -41.65
C LYS A 723 -33.58 -5.78 -41.34
N ASP A 724 -34.70 -6.31 -40.86
CA ASP A 724 -35.90 -5.55 -40.48
C ASP A 724 -35.79 -5.01 -39.05
N LYS A 725 -34.61 -5.15 -38.42
CA LYS A 725 -34.30 -4.73 -37.05
C LYS A 725 -35.15 -5.45 -36.00
N LYS A 726 -35.75 -6.60 -36.32
CA LYS A 726 -36.33 -7.48 -35.30
C LYS A 726 -35.18 -8.12 -34.52
N GLU A 727 -35.31 -8.10 -33.21
CA GLU A 727 -34.25 -8.45 -32.28
C GLU A 727 -34.75 -9.49 -31.28
N ILE A 728 -33.89 -10.43 -30.92
CA ILE A 728 -34.05 -11.34 -29.79
C ILE A 728 -32.83 -11.12 -28.90
N ASP A 729 -33.08 -10.84 -27.63
CA ASP A 729 -32.05 -10.37 -26.68
C ASP A 729 -30.92 -11.38 -26.55
N LEU A 730 -31.25 -12.67 -26.43
CA LEU A 730 -30.27 -13.73 -26.23
C LEU A 730 -30.68 -15.06 -26.90
N ILE A 731 -29.71 -15.83 -27.37
CA ILE A 731 -29.83 -17.19 -27.87
C ILE A 731 -28.78 -18.03 -27.15
N VAL A 732 -29.23 -19.09 -26.47
CA VAL A 732 -28.34 -20.16 -25.97
C VAL A 732 -28.32 -21.29 -26.99
N GLU A 733 -27.13 -21.70 -27.42
CA GLU A 733 -26.94 -22.83 -28.34
C GLU A 733 -26.44 -24.06 -27.58
N GLU A 734 -27.19 -25.16 -27.66
CA GLU A 734 -26.87 -26.48 -27.10
C GLU A 734 -26.85 -27.50 -28.24
N ALA A 735 -25.65 -27.87 -28.70
CA ALA A 735 -25.46 -28.78 -29.83
C ALA A 735 -26.31 -28.37 -31.06
N GLU A 736 -27.28 -29.18 -31.48
CA GLU A 736 -28.16 -28.94 -32.64
C GLU A 736 -29.43 -28.14 -32.32
N LYS A 737 -29.55 -27.64 -31.08
CA LYS A 737 -30.72 -26.91 -30.60
C LYS A 737 -30.35 -25.51 -30.14
N ILE A 738 -31.26 -24.57 -30.34
CA ILE A 738 -31.14 -23.19 -29.88
C ILE A 738 -32.36 -22.77 -29.06
N TYR A 739 -32.13 -21.99 -28.02
CA TYR A 739 -33.16 -21.48 -27.12
C TYR A 739 -33.19 -19.96 -27.22
N PRO A 740 -34.24 -19.37 -27.83
CA PRO A 740 -34.37 -17.92 -27.91
C PRO A 740 -34.91 -17.36 -26.59
N ILE A 741 -34.36 -16.23 -26.15
CA ILE A 741 -34.63 -15.65 -24.84
C ILE A 741 -34.88 -14.14 -24.98
N GLU A 742 -35.96 -13.68 -24.35
CA GLU A 742 -36.30 -12.27 -24.15
C GLU A 742 -36.14 -11.91 -22.68
N ILE A 743 -35.54 -10.75 -22.41
CA ILE A 743 -35.33 -10.28 -21.03
C ILE A 743 -36.23 -9.08 -20.81
N LYS A 744 -37.09 -9.15 -19.79
CA LYS A 744 -38.11 -8.13 -19.54
C LYS A 744 -38.15 -7.77 -18.06
N MET A 745 -38.12 -6.47 -17.77
CA MET A 745 -38.22 -5.96 -16.40
C MET A 745 -39.64 -6.12 -15.82
N SER A 746 -40.65 -6.40 -16.67
CA SER A 746 -42.05 -6.53 -16.26
C SER A 746 -42.26 -7.67 -15.26
N ALA A 747 -43.16 -7.47 -14.30
CA ALA A 747 -43.70 -8.54 -13.46
C ALA A 747 -45.00 -9.15 -14.03
N SER A 748 -45.46 -8.66 -15.19
CA SER A 748 -46.65 -9.14 -15.90
C SER A 748 -46.25 -9.60 -17.30
N PRO A 749 -45.83 -10.87 -17.46
CA PRO A 749 -45.41 -11.42 -18.74
C PRO A 749 -46.61 -11.74 -19.64
N ASP A 750 -46.45 -11.53 -20.94
CA ASP A 750 -47.45 -11.88 -21.96
C ASP A 750 -46.80 -12.46 -23.21
N LYS A 751 -47.61 -13.06 -24.10
CA LYS A 751 -47.11 -13.69 -25.34
C LYS A 751 -46.49 -12.70 -26.32
N GLU A 752 -46.93 -11.45 -26.31
CA GLU A 752 -46.43 -10.42 -27.23
C GLU A 752 -44.96 -10.09 -26.97
N MET A 753 -44.49 -10.30 -25.74
CA MET A 753 -43.06 -10.19 -25.41
C MET A 753 -42.18 -11.15 -26.20
N ALA A 754 -42.72 -12.29 -26.63
CA ALA A 754 -42.02 -13.33 -27.41
C ALA A 754 -42.30 -13.27 -28.93
N LYS A 755 -42.99 -12.24 -29.42
CA LYS A 755 -43.41 -12.13 -30.84
C LYS A 755 -42.27 -12.29 -31.85
N ASN A 756 -41.06 -11.88 -31.46
CA ASN A 756 -39.88 -11.93 -32.31
C ASN A 756 -39.30 -13.35 -32.46
N PHE A 757 -39.64 -14.33 -31.61
CA PHE A 757 -39.14 -15.71 -31.76
C PHE A 757 -39.53 -16.35 -33.10
N SER A 758 -40.70 -15.96 -33.63
CA SER A 758 -41.20 -16.41 -34.93
C SER A 758 -40.23 -16.15 -36.09
N VAL A 759 -39.35 -15.14 -35.99
CA VAL A 759 -38.41 -14.78 -37.07
C VAL A 759 -37.33 -15.82 -37.28
N LEU A 760 -37.09 -16.71 -36.31
CA LEU A 760 -36.09 -17.76 -36.40
C LEU A 760 -36.54 -18.90 -37.32
N LYS A 761 -37.86 -19.12 -37.42
CA LYS A 761 -38.46 -20.18 -38.23
C LYS A 761 -38.05 -19.99 -39.70
N GLY A 762 -37.39 -21.01 -40.26
CA GLY A 762 -36.92 -21.01 -41.66
C GLY A 762 -35.69 -20.14 -41.95
N LYS A 763 -35.07 -19.51 -40.94
CA LYS A 763 -33.83 -18.72 -41.10
C LYS A 763 -32.60 -19.36 -40.43
N ILE A 764 -32.81 -20.35 -39.56
CA ILE A 764 -31.76 -21.04 -38.81
C ILE A 764 -31.78 -22.53 -39.14
N ASP A 765 -30.60 -23.15 -39.22
CA ASP A 765 -30.40 -24.56 -39.61
C ASP A 765 -30.43 -25.52 -38.40
N LYS A 766 -30.86 -25.05 -37.23
CA LYS A 766 -30.90 -25.76 -35.94
C LYS A 766 -32.32 -25.87 -35.41
N GLU A 767 -32.55 -26.87 -34.58
CA GLU A 767 -33.83 -27.05 -33.88
C GLU A 767 -34.07 -25.85 -32.95
N ILE A 768 -35.28 -25.28 -32.98
CA ILE A 768 -35.67 -24.21 -32.08
C ILE A 768 -36.35 -24.85 -30.88
N GLY A 769 -35.72 -24.76 -29.71
CA GLY A 769 -36.30 -25.15 -28.44
C GLY A 769 -37.31 -24.15 -27.90
N THR A 770 -37.82 -24.43 -26.70
CA THR A 770 -38.76 -23.58 -25.99
C THR A 770 -38.20 -22.16 -25.85
N GLY A 771 -38.96 -21.17 -26.29
CA GLY A 771 -38.63 -19.77 -26.12
C GLY A 771 -38.84 -19.33 -24.67
N ILE A 772 -37.90 -18.57 -24.14
CA ILE A 772 -37.87 -18.19 -22.73
C ILE A 772 -38.10 -16.69 -22.57
N ILE A 773 -39.00 -16.31 -21.67
CA ILE A 773 -39.11 -14.94 -21.18
C ILE A 773 -38.56 -14.91 -19.76
N ILE A 774 -37.42 -14.26 -19.56
CA ILE A 774 -36.86 -14.02 -18.23
C ILE A 774 -37.41 -12.69 -17.72
N CYS A 775 -38.10 -12.72 -16.59
CA CYS A 775 -38.70 -11.50 -16.03
C CYS A 775 -38.82 -11.51 -14.50
N GLN A 776 -39.40 -10.45 -13.94
CA GLN A 776 -39.60 -10.28 -12.49
C GLN A 776 -40.93 -10.90 -12.01
N TYR A 777 -41.53 -11.80 -12.78
CA TYR A 777 -42.68 -12.56 -12.32
C TYR A 777 -42.21 -13.73 -11.47
N ASP A 778 -42.87 -13.94 -10.32
CA ASP A 778 -42.40 -14.88 -9.30
C ASP A 778 -42.60 -16.36 -9.66
N ASN A 779 -43.38 -16.66 -10.71
CA ASN A 779 -43.77 -18.02 -11.03
C ASN A 779 -43.30 -18.46 -12.42
N LYS A 780 -42.87 -19.72 -12.52
CA LYS A 780 -42.73 -20.41 -13.79
C LYS A 780 -44.11 -20.61 -14.40
N VAL A 781 -44.32 -20.13 -15.64
CA VAL A 781 -45.60 -20.30 -16.33
C VAL A 781 -45.42 -20.47 -17.84
N TYR A 782 -46.11 -21.45 -18.41
CA TYR A 782 -46.22 -21.59 -19.86
C TYR A 782 -47.27 -20.61 -20.39
N LEU A 783 -46.89 -19.76 -21.34
CA LEU A 783 -47.85 -18.91 -22.05
C LEU A 783 -48.38 -19.65 -23.29
N SER A 784 -47.57 -20.49 -23.92
CA SER A 784 -47.96 -21.45 -24.97
C SER A 784 -47.10 -22.71 -24.86
N GLU A 785 -47.36 -23.71 -25.70
CA GLU A 785 -46.57 -24.96 -25.74
C GLU A 785 -45.07 -24.69 -26.00
N ASP A 786 -44.74 -23.61 -26.69
CA ASP A 786 -43.38 -23.23 -27.08
C ASP A 786 -42.82 -22.00 -26.36
N ILE A 787 -43.55 -21.41 -25.40
CA ILE A 787 -43.13 -20.20 -24.67
C ILE A 787 -43.27 -20.39 -23.16
N LEU A 788 -42.14 -20.32 -22.46
CA LEU A 788 -42.03 -20.46 -21.02
C LEU A 788 -41.52 -19.16 -20.38
N VAL A 789 -42.19 -18.72 -19.33
CA VAL A 789 -41.71 -17.64 -18.46
C VAL A 789 -40.91 -18.27 -17.32
N LEU A 790 -39.71 -17.72 -17.10
CA LEU A 790 -38.86 -18.07 -15.97
C LEU A 790 -38.57 -16.84 -15.09
N PRO A 791 -38.76 -16.94 -13.77
CA PRO A 791 -38.20 -15.99 -12.80
C PRO A 791 -36.67 -15.94 -12.89
N ILE A 792 -36.08 -14.84 -12.40
CA ILE A 792 -34.62 -14.64 -12.37
C ILE A 792 -33.93 -15.73 -11.54
N GLU A 793 -34.63 -16.29 -10.55
CA GLU A 793 -34.18 -17.37 -9.69
C GLU A 793 -33.71 -18.60 -10.47
N TYR A 794 -34.16 -18.80 -11.72
CA TYR A 794 -33.72 -19.91 -12.55
C TYR A 794 -32.32 -19.72 -13.15
N ILE A 795 -31.78 -18.50 -13.07
CA ILE A 795 -30.42 -18.14 -13.47
C ILE A 795 -29.51 -18.27 -12.27
#